data_AF-A0A327YYA3-F1
#
_entry.id   AF-A0A327YYA3-F1
#
_cell.length_a   1.000
_cell.length_b   1.000
_cell.length_c   1.000
_cell.angle_alpha   90.00
_cell.angle_beta   90.00
_cell.angle_gamma   90.00
#
_symmetry.space_group_name_H-M   'P 1'
#
loop_
_entity.id
_entity.type
_entity.pdbx_description
1 polymer ?
#
loop_
_entity_poly.entity_id
_entity_poly.type
_entity_poly.pdbx_seq_one_letter_code
_entity_poly.pdbx_strand_id
1 'polypeptide(L)'
;MSAGEWHSQGSPPERVDLPERVDLPERVDLQERADLADRADLRALDLDALAALANRGLVKRAAREVEREAPKLSAGEDSAVVAEFADGVRTELPTGGLEQGRCSCGATTVCRHVIALVLAYQATAIATPSPASAEGRAGAVSDDHKREPDVVACSCGRGRAVSGDHESKPGSADADADADADADADADADADGGGGGGGAAGVSGGSAGVGGARAGGARAGGAGAGGAGAGREWSPGGFGDDEVVSRIGARLVAAARRAERAGYSARVRRGTVPVVELASATVRFLVPRDLGYVHTDARAGVRDDVIALAVWAFRVADALHPGEPECIVDVGGADQGQAASGTGLESVLEFAAEVLRHGAVHAGEGLAASVAGHLGRLERAGFRWPLDATAELADQLAGYRERSARYVPEQLADLIAELFARHRAVETARHRAVETARDRAVETARNAAAEPSQDQSTGKSHPNQTRADQGRADQRGAGQGGGVRWVGGVGLRARVLGSEEAAETPLRRVRLDGLGARVTAVDDRRVVEIFHAQAATGVVLVSQREWTADEDGPALARRRVSGSTVGALAAGVVVTESALRSASRAVRLASSRVARSTVTVGTEAWDQLPPGLLTLDYALLAAEIGRLPPRPVRARVRAELVRVLAIAEVGEVHYAPGEQRLTVEIRDQAGNTATVAATHTGVTPGRIDAVLAALSGKHGTPRYVSGSVHRSGGGLVVDPYAIVADGPPIVPDLAAPDSQAIPEQGEQHHQTDPLAAAIGQARAVLAEAAHTGLAHLPGAYPDRLREARQALALVGLHRVAGALEGVAAVLGPDPGEAAVRAWVDAWIRVGMAAELL
;
A
#
# COMPACT_ATOMS: atom_id res chain seq x y z
N MET A 1 48.61 51.82 40.64
CA MET A 1 49.80 52.71 40.71
C MET A 1 50.88 52.09 39.85
N SER A 2 51.61 52.87 39.03
CA SER A 2 52.51 52.41 37.95
C SER A 2 51.79 51.58 36.87
N ALA A 3 51.54 52.02 35.64
CA ALA A 3 52.25 52.93 34.70
C ALA A 3 53.49 52.30 34.04
N GLY A 4 53.59 52.49 32.72
CA GLY A 4 54.56 51.83 31.82
C GLY A 4 54.15 51.98 30.34
N GLU A 5 54.17 53.21 29.83
CA GLU A 5 53.85 53.54 28.42
C GLU A 5 55.01 53.23 27.47
N TRP A 6 54.71 52.93 26.20
CA TRP A 6 55.59 53.22 25.06
C TRP A 6 54.75 53.60 23.83
N HIS A 7 55.19 54.62 23.08
CA HIS A 7 54.44 55.25 21.99
C HIS A 7 54.92 54.83 20.58
N SER A 8 54.09 55.14 19.58
CA SER A 8 54.14 54.66 18.20
C SER A 8 54.85 55.57 17.18
N GLN A 9 55.54 54.96 16.20
CA GLN A 9 55.83 55.47 14.85
C GLN A 9 55.80 54.26 13.87
N GLY A 10 55.68 54.36 12.55
CA GLY A 10 55.56 55.54 11.67
C GLY A 10 54.71 55.23 10.43
N SER A 11 55.24 55.40 9.20
CA SER A 11 54.55 55.01 7.94
C SER A 11 55.54 54.84 6.75
N PRO A 12 55.11 54.22 5.61
CA PRO A 12 56.00 53.52 4.66
C PRO A 12 56.41 54.32 3.41
N PRO A 13 57.25 53.75 2.52
CA PRO A 13 56.77 53.11 1.27
C PRO A 13 57.27 51.64 1.15
N GLU A 14 57.08 50.83 0.10
CA GLU A 14 57.00 51.07 -1.36
C GLU A 14 56.26 49.93 -2.10
N ARG A 15 55.89 50.12 -3.39
CA ARG A 15 55.26 49.11 -4.27
C ARG A 15 56.22 48.64 -5.36
N VAL A 16 56.02 47.40 -5.84
CA VAL A 16 56.60 46.88 -7.09
C VAL A 16 55.47 46.27 -7.92
N ASP A 17 55.38 46.63 -9.20
CA ASP A 17 54.37 46.13 -10.15
C ASP A 17 54.82 44.83 -10.85
N LEU A 18 53.86 44.07 -11.39
CA LEU A 18 54.08 42.93 -12.28
C LEU A 18 53.21 43.05 -13.55
N PRO A 19 53.68 42.54 -14.72
CA PRO A 19 53.14 42.91 -16.03
C PRO A 19 51.92 42.11 -16.51
N GLU A 20 51.37 42.55 -17.65
CA GLU A 20 50.12 42.09 -18.26
C GLU A 20 50.14 40.67 -18.89
N ARG A 21 48.93 40.08 -18.91
CA ARG A 21 48.32 39.24 -19.97
C ARG A 21 49.03 37.96 -20.44
N VAL A 22 48.28 36.85 -20.31
CA VAL A 22 48.32 35.68 -21.19
C VAL A 22 46.91 35.52 -21.78
N ASP A 23 46.81 35.31 -23.09
CA ASP A 23 45.51 35.17 -23.78
C ASP A 23 44.88 33.78 -23.57
N LEU A 24 43.54 33.73 -23.51
CA LEU A 24 42.74 32.51 -23.37
C LEU A 24 41.97 32.16 -24.66
N PRO A 25 41.90 30.89 -25.09
CA PRO A 25 41.25 30.47 -26.33
C PRO A 25 39.73 30.22 -26.17
N GLU A 26 38.97 31.27 -25.84
CA GLU A 26 37.54 31.21 -25.44
C GLU A 26 36.54 31.06 -26.62
N ARG A 27 36.80 30.17 -27.59
CA ARG A 27 35.98 30.08 -28.84
C ARG A 27 35.64 28.69 -29.40
N VAL A 28 35.95 27.60 -28.68
CA VAL A 28 35.61 26.23 -29.14
C VAL A 28 34.36 25.69 -28.44
N ASP A 29 34.33 25.76 -27.11
CA ASP A 29 33.35 25.09 -26.24
C ASP A 29 31.88 25.51 -26.42
N LEU A 30 31.61 26.62 -27.11
CA LEU A 30 30.23 27.08 -27.39
C LEU A 30 29.60 26.38 -28.60
N GLN A 31 30.41 25.82 -29.51
CA GLN A 31 29.91 25.20 -30.73
C GLN A 31 29.42 23.76 -30.48
N GLU A 32 30.21 22.94 -29.76
CA GLU A 32 29.85 21.54 -29.43
C GLU A 32 28.60 21.41 -28.54
N ARG A 33 28.20 22.50 -27.86
CA ARG A 33 27.03 22.55 -26.98
C ARG A 33 25.69 22.66 -27.70
N ALA A 34 25.66 22.97 -29.00
CA ALA A 34 24.43 23.30 -29.71
C ALA A 34 23.65 22.09 -30.26
N ASP A 35 24.32 20.94 -30.44
CA ASP A 35 23.80 19.82 -31.25
C ASP A 35 23.11 18.70 -30.44
N LEU A 36 23.05 18.80 -29.12
CA LEU A 36 22.35 17.81 -28.27
C LEU A 36 20.82 17.96 -28.41
N ALA A 37 20.17 16.93 -28.98
CA ALA A 37 18.72 16.87 -29.12
C ALA A 37 17.98 16.98 -27.77
N ASP A 38 16.89 17.76 -27.72
CA ASP A 38 16.15 18.00 -26.47
C ASP A 38 15.30 16.78 -26.04
N ARG A 39 15.98 15.88 -25.32
CA ARG A 39 15.42 14.71 -24.65
C ARG A 39 14.67 15.10 -23.38
N ALA A 40 13.42 15.54 -23.54
CA ALA A 40 12.53 15.88 -22.44
C ALA A 40 12.21 14.69 -21.52
N ASP A 41 12.26 13.46 -22.05
CA ASP A 41 12.17 12.20 -21.30
C ASP A 41 13.29 12.08 -20.26
N LEU A 42 14.54 12.37 -20.66
CA LEU A 42 15.69 12.33 -19.75
C LEU A 42 15.66 13.46 -18.71
N ARG A 43 14.98 14.59 -19.00
CA ARG A 43 14.77 15.67 -18.02
C ARG A 43 13.67 15.35 -16.99
N ALA A 44 12.72 14.47 -17.30
CA ALA A 44 11.62 14.11 -16.41
C ALA A 44 12.00 13.06 -15.35
N LEU A 45 13.11 12.33 -15.54
CA LEU A 45 13.56 11.28 -14.62
C LEU A 45 14.22 11.84 -13.35
N ASP A 46 13.45 12.02 -12.28
CA ASP A 46 14.00 12.34 -10.96
C ASP A 46 14.87 11.20 -10.37
N LEU A 47 15.53 11.47 -9.23
CA LEU A 47 16.43 10.52 -8.56
C LEU A 47 15.72 9.26 -8.03
N ASP A 48 14.40 9.31 -7.79
CA ASP A 48 13.60 8.19 -7.31
C ASP A 48 13.08 7.36 -8.50
N ALA A 49 12.74 7.97 -9.63
CA ALA A 49 12.51 7.31 -10.91
C ALA A 49 13.76 6.55 -11.39
N LEU A 50 14.94 7.19 -11.35
CA LEU A 50 16.22 6.52 -11.63
C LEU A 50 16.53 5.39 -10.64
N ALA A 51 16.14 5.54 -9.37
CA ALA A 51 16.29 4.48 -8.36
C ALA A 51 15.33 3.29 -8.60
N ALA A 52 14.12 3.54 -9.10
CA ALA A 52 13.10 2.53 -9.40
C ALA A 52 13.38 1.76 -10.70
N LEU A 53 14.00 2.40 -11.70
CA LEU A 53 14.41 1.75 -12.95
C LEU A 53 15.71 0.95 -12.83
N ALA A 54 16.56 1.27 -11.83
CA ALA A 54 17.83 0.59 -11.60
C ALA A 54 18.04 0.22 -10.12
N ASN A 55 18.74 1.06 -9.35
CA ASN A 55 18.99 0.89 -7.92
C ASN A 55 19.53 2.19 -7.32
N ARG A 56 19.00 2.65 -6.17
CA ARG A 56 19.46 3.87 -5.47
C ARG A 56 20.98 3.88 -5.18
N GLY A 57 21.60 2.73 -4.97
CA GLY A 57 23.06 2.56 -4.80
C GLY A 57 23.87 2.63 -6.10
N LEU A 58 23.26 2.36 -7.27
CA LEU A 58 23.86 2.70 -8.57
C LEU A 58 23.74 4.21 -8.83
N VAL A 59 22.57 4.81 -8.55
CA VAL A 59 22.35 6.27 -8.68
C VAL A 59 23.34 7.06 -7.81
N LYS A 60 23.49 6.72 -6.52
CA LYS A 60 24.47 7.38 -5.61
C LYS A 60 25.93 7.24 -6.09
N ARG A 61 26.29 6.16 -6.82
CA ARG A 61 27.63 6.02 -7.43
C ARG A 61 27.79 6.84 -8.70
N ALA A 62 26.78 6.82 -9.58
CA ALA A 62 26.75 7.61 -10.81
C ALA A 62 26.79 9.12 -10.53
N ALA A 63 26.05 9.59 -9.52
CA ALA A 63 26.09 11.00 -9.10
C ALA A 63 27.49 11.44 -8.66
N ARG A 64 28.15 10.66 -7.78
CA ARG A 64 29.54 10.92 -7.35
C ARG A 64 30.57 10.84 -8.47
N GLU A 65 30.27 10.07 -9.52
CA GLU A 65 31.13 9.95 -10.70
C GLU A 65 31.05 11.21 -11.56
N VAL A 66 29.84 11.70 -11.86
CA VAL A 66 29.61 12.98 -12.57
C VAL A 66 30.10 14.19 -11.75
N GLU A 67 29.90 14.17 -10.42
CA GLU A 67 30.37 15.20 -9.49
C GLU A 67 31.90 15.30 -9.44
N ARG A 68 32.61 14.16 -9.56
CA ARG A 68 34.07 14.14 -9.65
C ARG A 68 34.57 14.57 -11.02
N GLU A 69 33.95 14.06 -12.09
CA GLU A 69 34.37 14.29 -13.47
C GLU A 69 33.21 13.96 -14.43
N ALA A 70 32.55 15.01 -14.94
CA ALA A 70 31.41 14.84 -15.84
C ALA A 70 31.84 14.26 -17.20
N PRO A 71 31.12 13.27 -17.76
CA PRO A 71 31.43 12.73 -19.08
C PRO A 71 31.19 13.77 -20.19
N LYS A 72 31.93 13.66 -21.28
CA LYS A 72 31.64 14.44 -22.49
C LYS A 72 30.37 13.90 -23.15
N LEU A 73 29.41 14.79 -23.42
CA LEU A 73 28.15 14.44 -24.08
C LEU A 73 28.17 14.85 -25.55
N SER A 74 27.66 13.99 -26.43
CA SER A 74 27.49 14.26 -27.85
C SER A 74 26.20 13.62 -28.38
N ALA A 75 25.71 14.09 -29.53
CA ALA A 75 24.54 13.52 -30.18
C ALA A 75 24.90 12.26 -30.97
N GLY A 76 24.09 11.22 -30.84
CA GLY A 76 24.10 10.03 -31.71
C GLY A 76 23.01 10.08 -32.77
N GLU A 77 22.90 9.00 -33.54
CA GLU A 77 21.80 8.80 -34.50
C GLU A 77 20.45 8.68 -33.78
N ASP A 78 19.35 8.96 -34.48
CA ASP A 78 17.96 8.86 -33.97
C ASP A 78 17.69 9.50 -32.59
N SER A 79 18.30 10.66 -32.32
CA SER A 79 18.22 11.38 -31.03
C SER A 79 18.74 10.59 -29.81
N ALA A 80 19.64 9.62 -30.05
CA ALA A 80 20.43 9.03 -28.98
C ALA A 80 21.36 10.07 -28.35
N VAL A 81 21.58 9.98 -27.03
CA VAL A 81 22.64 10.73 -26.34
C VAL A 81 23.82 9.80 -26.14
N VAL A 82 25.02 10.27 -26.48
CA VAL A 82 26.29 9.57 -26.28
C VAL A 82 27.02 10.24 -25.12
N ALA A 83 27.65 9.45 -24.26
CA ALA A 83 28.54 9.90 -23.19
C ALA A 83 29.88 9.16 -23.25
N GLU A 84 30.97 9.92 -23.29
CA GLU A 84 32.34 9.43 -23.21
C GLU A 84 32.93 9.78 -21.84
N PHE A 85 33.34 8.77 -21.10
CA PHE A 85 33.85 8.86 -19.74
C PHE A 85 35.38 8.83 -19.71
N ALA A 86 35.98 9.46 -18.69
CA ALA A 86 37.44 9.50 -18.52
C ALA A 86 38.07 8.11 -18.24
N ASP A 87 37.29 7.09 -17.89
CA ASP A 87 37.72 5.69 -17.81
C ASP A 87 37.73 4.97 -19.18
N GLY A 88 37.48 5.70 -20.28
CA GLY A 88 37.42 5.17 -21.65
C GLY A 88 36.12 4.46 -22.00
N VAL A 89 35.12 4.47 -21.10
CA VAL A 89 33.81 3.89 -21.39
C VAL A 89 33.01 4.84 -22.28
N ARG A 90 32.44 4.30 -23.37
CA ARG A 90 31.44 4.98 -24.22
C ARG A 90 30.08 4.38 -23.94
N THR A 91 29.11 5.24 -23.69
CA THR A 91 27.71 4.89 -23.41
C THR A 91 26.80 5.61 -24.38
N GLU A 92 25.74 4.95 -24.85
CA GLU A 92 24.83 5.46 -25.87
C GLU A 92 23.38 5.09 -25.49
N LEU A 93 22.53 6.10 -25.34
CA LEU A 93 21.15 5.96 -24.86
C LEU A 93 20.14 6.46 -25.91
N PRO A 94 19.54 5.55 -26.70
CA PRO A 94 18.46 5.89 -27.64
C PRO A 94 17.16 6.28 -26.88
N THR A 95 16.10 6.55 -27.64
CA THR A 95 14.76 6.86 -27.10
C THR A 95 14.02 5.61 -26.61
N GLY A 96 13.25 5.73 -25.51
CA GLY A 96 12.26 4.73 -25.10
C GLY A 96 12.69 3.72 -24.03
N GLY A 97 13.51 4.12 -23.06
CA GLY A 97 13.87 3.29 -21.89
C GLY A 97 15.36 3.20 -21.60
N LEU A 98 15.74 3.03 -20.33
CA LEU A 98 17.16 2.92 -19.92
C LEU A 98 17.79 1.58 -20.31
N GLU A 99 16.97 0.53 -20.43
CA GLU A 99 17.35 -0.82 -20.83
C GLU A 99 17.80 -0.93 -22.30
N GLN A 100 17.47 0.08 -23.12
CA GLN A 100 17.99 0.20 -24.48
C GLN A 100 19.41 0.78 -24.54
N GLY A 101 19.91 1.32 -23.41
CA GLY A 101 21.24 1.92 -23.31
C GLY A 101 22.37 0.92 -23.55
N ARG A 102 23.23 1.20 -24.53
CA ARG A 102 24.41 0.41 -24.87
C ARG A 102 25.64 1.01 -24.19
N CYS A 103 26.48 0.18 -23.56
CA CYS A 103 27.64 0.66 -22.81
C CYS A 103 28.85 -0.26 -23.02
N SER A 104 30.03 0.30 -23.30
CA SER A 104 31.25 -0.50 -23.54
C SER A 104 31.82 -1.17 -22.28
N CYS A 105 31.29 -0.89 -21.09
CA CYS A 105 31.74 -1.52 -19.83
C CYS A 105 31.29 -2.99 -19.66
N GLY A 106 30.63 -3.58 -20.67
CA GLY A 106 30.28 -5.01 -20.70
C GLY A 106 29.07 -5.41 -19.84
N ALA A 107 28.38 -4.46 -19.22
CA ALA A 107 27.18 -4.72 -18.43
C ALA A 107 26.00 -5.13 -19.33
N THR A 108 25.30 -6.21 -18.96
CA THR A 108 24.12 -6.74 -19.68
C THR A 108 22.79 -6.11 -19.23
N THR A 109 22.84 -5.12 -18.33
CA THR A 109 21.71 -4.35 -17.79
C THR A 109 22.15 -2.94 -17.46
N VAL A 110 21.21 -2.01 -17.21
CA VAL A 110 21.46 -0.61 -16.81
C VAL A 110 22.60 -0.51 -15.79
N CYS A 111 23.67 0.18 -16.17
CA CYS A 111 24.92 0.30 -15.41
C CYS A 111 25.09 1.71 -14.81
N ARG A 112 26.18 1.93 -14.06
CA ARG A 112 26.48 3.26 -13.49
C ARG A 112 26.64 4.33 -14.58
N HIS A 113 27.29 3.99 -15.69
CA HIS A 113 27.54 4.90 -16.81
C HIS A 113 26.26 5.33 -17.55
N VAL A 114 25.27 4.44 -17.71
CA VAL A 114 23.96 4.82 -18.29
C VAL A 114 23.23 5.83 -17.39
N ILE A 115 23.29 5.66 -16.07
CA ILE A 115 22.68 6.62 -15.14
C ILE A 115 23.48 7.94 -15.09
N ALA A 116 24.81 7.86 -15.12
CA ALA A 116 25.69 9.03 -15.13
C ALA A 116 25.52 9.88 -16.40
N LEU A 117 25.26 9.26 -17.55
CA LEU A 117 24.86 9.94 -18.80
C LEU A 117 23.59 10.78 -18.57
N VAL A 118 22.55 10.21 -17.95
CA VAL A 118 21.29 10.92 -17.68
C VAL A 118 21.50 12.09 -16.72
N LEU A 119 22.24 11.88 -15.62
CA LEU A 119 22.54 12.93 -14.64
C LEU A 119 23.40 14.06 -15.24
N ALA A 120 24.39 13.73 -16.08
CA ALA A 120 25.18 14.73 -16.80
C ALA A 120 24.31 15.51 -17.80
N TYR A 121 23.44 14.83 -18.55
CA TYR A 121 22.52 15.47 -19.49
C TYR A 121 21.55 16.43 -18.79
N GLN A 122 21.01 16.05 -17.63
CA GLN A 122 20.21 16.91 -16.77
C GLN A 122 21.00 18.15 -16.30
N ALA A 123 22.24 17.98 -15.83
CA ALA A 123 23.09 19.09 -15.41
C ALA A 123 23.38 20.07 -16.56
N THR A 124 23.67 19.56 -17.78
CA THR A 124 23.86 20.42 -18.96
C THR A 124 22.57 21.13 -19.39
N ALA A 125 21.40 20.48 -19.23
CA ALA A 125 20.12 21.10 -19.55
C ALA A 125 19.76 22.25 -18.59
N ILE A 126 20.00 22.07 -17.29
CA ILE A 126 19.73 23.09 -16.24
C ILE A 126 20.61 24.33 -16.44
N ALA A 127 21.80 24.17 -17.03
CA ALA A 127 22.70 25.28 -17.36
C ALA A 127 22.24 26.13 -18.58
N THR A 128 21.19 25.75 -19.29
CA THR A 128 20.65 26.50 -20.44
C THR A 128 19.50 27.43 -20.01
N PRO A 129 19.70 28.75 -19.92
CA PRO A 129 18.61 29.67 -19.57
C PRO A 129 17.59 29.76 -20.71
N SER A 130 16.36 29.30 -20.45
CA SER A 130 15.23 29.48 -21.38
C SER A 130 14.95 30.98 -21.60
N PRO A 131 14.81 31.45 -22.86
CA PRO A 131 14.65 32.88 -23.16
C PRO A 131 13.32 33.46 -22.65
N ALA A 132 12.37 32.64 -22.22
CA ALA A 132 11.08 33.07 -21.67
C ALA A 132 11.18 33.83 -20.32
N SER A 133 12.32 33.76 -19.62
CA SER A 133 12.47 34.31 -18.26
C SER A 133 13.00 35.76 -18.20
N ALA A 134 13.30 36.40 -19.34
CA ALA A 134 13.94 37.72 -19.37
C ALA A 134 12.96 38.89 -19.14
N GLU A 135 11.71 38.78 -19.58
CA GLU A 135 10.70 39.85 -19.50
C GLU A 135 9.93 39.83 -18.17
N GLY A 136 10.64 39.86 -17.04
CA GLY A 136 10.02 39.61 -15.73
C GLY A 136 10.64 40.25 -14.48
N ARG A 137 11.73 41.02 -14.58
CA ARG A 137 12.36 41.67 -13.39
C ARG A 137 13.15 42.94 -13.73
N ALA A 138 12.46 44.07 -13.79
CA ALA A 138 13.06 45.41 -13.77
C ALA A 138 12.25 46.33 -12.85
N GLY A 139 12.90 46.94 -11.85
CA GLY A 139 12.26 47.66 -10.74
C GLY A 139 12.28 46.85 -9.43
N ALA A 140 12.88 47.33 -8.34
CA ALA A 140 13.66 48.57 -8.18
C ALA A 140 14.79 48.43 -7.13
N VAL A 141 15.79 49.31 -7.25
CA VAL A 141 16.82 49.66 -6.26
C VAL A 141 16.26 50.88 -5.49
N SER A 142 16.54 51.22 -4.22
CA SER A 142 17.68 51.04 -3.29
C SER A 142 17.19 50.58 -1.87
N ASP A 143 17.80 50.73 -0.68
CA ASP A 143 18.99 51.37 -0.04
C ASP A 143 19.22 50.61 1.33
N ASP A 144 20.32 50.67 2.11
CA ASP A 144 21.76 50.92 1.90
C ASP A 144 22.56 50.53 3.19
N HIS A 145 23.90 50.46 3.14
CA HIS A 145 24.88 50.54 4.25
C HIS A 145 24.80 49.63 5.53
N LYS A 146 25.34 48.41 5.41
CA LYS A 146 26.64 47.98 6.01
C LYS A 146 27.06 48.49 7.43
N ARG A 147 27.09 47.61 8.46
CA ARG A 147 28.21 47.46 9.44
C ARG A 147 28.07 46.32 10.47
N GLU A 148 29.16 45.56 10.65
CA GLU A 148 29.55 44.86 11.90
C GLU A 148 30.66 45.69 12.61
N PRO A 149 31.26 45.29 13.76
CA PRO A 149 30.88 44.28 14.77
C PRO A 149 30.75 44.92 16.20
N ASP A 150 30.56 44.14 17.27
CA ASP A 150 31.63 43.79 18.26
C ASP A 150 31.12 43.25 19.63
N VAL A 151 32.05 42.69 20.43
CA VAL A 151 31.81 41.93 21.67
C VAL A 151 32.14 42.75 22.94
N VAL A 152 31.47 42.51 24.09
CA VAL A 152 31.92 42.69 25.51
C VAL A 152 30.72 42.58 26.49
N ALA A 153 30.77 42.02 27.71
CA ALA A 153 31.64 41.01 28.34
C ALA A 153 31.08 40.57 29.74
N CYS A 154 31.71 39.54 30.34
CA CYS A 154 31.86 39.30 31.79
C CYS A 154 30.65 38.88 32.67
N SER A 155 30.82 38.33 33.89
CA SER A 155 31.81 37.32 34.40
C SER A 155 31.57 36.99 35.90
N CYS A 156 31.37 35.71 36.27
CA CYS A 156 31.81 35.04 37.53
C CYS A 156 31.22 33.60 37.62
N GLY A 157 31.82 32.62 38.31
CA GLY A 157 33.12 32.62 38.97
C GLY A 157 33.63 31.21 39.36
N ARG A 158 34.91 30.97 39.05
CA ARG A 158 35.91 30.04 39.63
C ARG A 158 35.45 29.04 40.73
N GLY A 159 35.70 27.75 40.48
CA GLY A 159 36.04 26.71 41.47
C GLY A 159 37.15 25.81 40.90
N ARG A 160 38.12 25.34 41.71
CA ARG A 160 39.38 24.75 41.20
C ARG A 160 39.70 23.37 41.78
N ALA A 161 39.90 22.40 40.88
CA ALA A 161 40.79 21.21 40.89
C ALA A 161 41.11 20.41 42.18
N VAL A 162 41.31 19.09 42.03
CA VAL A 162 42.59 18.37 42.28
C VAL A 162 42.49 16.92 41.74
N SER A 163 43.64 16.25 41.60
CA SER A 163 43.89 14.92 41.01
C SER A 163 43.76 13.73 42.00
N GLY A 164 43.71 12.49 41.48
CA GLY A 164 43.97 11.26 42.27
C GLY A 164 43.71 9.95 41.53
N ASP A 165 44.73 9.10 41.39
CA ASP A 165 44.73 7.82 40.65
C ASP A 165 44.29 6.61 41.50
N HIS A 166 43.70 5.57 40.88
CA HIS A 166 44.26 4.19 40.81
C HIS A 166 43.36 3.16 40.10
N GLU A 167 43.90 1.95 39.86
CA GLU A 167 43.30 0.84 39.10
C GLU A 167 42.21 0.05 39.84
N SER A 168 41.41 -0.73 39.08
CA SER A 168 41.29 -2.19 39.29
C SER A 168 40.72 -2.92 38.06
N LYS A 169 41.22 -4.14 37.80
CA LYS A 169 40.59 -5.15 36.90
C LYS A 169 39.72 -6.11 37.74
N PRO A 170 38.69 -6.75 37.17
CA PRO A 170 38.83 -8.02 36.41
C PRO A 170 38.07 -7.99 35.06
N GLY A 171 38.11 -9.01 34.19
CA GLY A 171 38.93 -10.23 34.20
C GLY A 171 38.12 -11.52 33.94
N SER A 172 38.38 -12.16 32.80
CA SER A 172 37.78 -13.43 32.31
C SER A 172 36.30 -13.36 31.86
N ALA A 173 35.80 -14.17 30.92
CA ALA A 173 36.48 -15.21 30.12
C ALA A 173 35.94 -15.25 28.68
N ASP A 174 36.84 -15.41 27.70
CA ASP A 174 36.50 -15.84 26.34
C ASP A 174 36.42 -17.38 26.31
N ALA A 175 35.46 -17.93 25.57
CA ALA A 175 35.28 -19.37 25.41
C ALA A 175 34.67 -19.69 24.03
N ASP A 176 35.52 -19.78 23.01
CA ASP A 176 35.14 -20.31 21.70
C ASP A 176 34.77 -21.80 21.83
N ALA A 177 33.64 -22.19 21.24
CA ALA A 177 33.18 -23.57 21.18
C ALA A 177 32.38 -23.81 19.90
N ASP A 178 33.07 -24.20 18.82
CA ASP A 178 32.44 -24.70 17.60
C ASP A 178 31.65 -25.99 17.89
N ALA A 179 30.42 -26.08 17.40
CA ALA A 179 29.59 -27.27 17.49
C ALA A 179 28.62 -27.35 16.29
N ASP A 180 29.08 -27.93 15.19
CA ASP A 180 28.23 -28.25 14.04
C ASP A 180 27.16 -29.30 14.44
N ALA A 181 25.90 -29.02 14.11
CA ALA A 181 24.78 -29.94 14.30
C ALA A 181 23.65 -29.63 13.29
N ASP A 182 23.88 -29.97 12.01
CA ASP A 182 22.84 -29.92 10.99
C ASP A 182 21.70 -30.90 11.33
N ALA A 183 20.47 -30.39 11.36
CA ALA A 183 19.26 -31.16 11.62
C ALA A 183 18.07 -30.61 10.82
N ASP A 184 18.24 -30.48 9.50
CA ASP A 184 17.15 -30.15 8.58
C ASP A 184 16.09 -31.25 8.62
N ALA A 185 14.85 -30.86 8.96
CA ALA A 185 13.69 -31.74 9.04
C ALA A 185 12.56 -31.17 8.16
N ASP A 186 12.85 -30.99 6.87
CA ASP A 186 11.84 -30.63 5.88
C ASP A 186 10.80 -31.76 5.74
N ALA A 187 9.52 -31.40 5.86
CA ALA A 187 8.38 -32.32 5.81
C ALA A 187 7.40 -31.94 4.68
N ASP A 188 7.92 -31.66 3.49
CA ASP A 188 7.11 -31.48 2.29
C ASP A 188 6.59 -32.83 1.78
N ALA A 189 5.27 -32.97 1.72
CA ALA A 189 4.58 -34.20 1.33
C ALA A 189 4.11 -34.15 -0.13
N ASP A 190 5.04 -34.19 -1.08
CA ASP A 190 4.73 -34.31 -2.51
C ASP A 190 4.18 -35.70 -2.86
N ALA A 191 3.01 -35.73 -3.50
CA ALA A 191 2.34 -36.95 -3.94
C ALA A 191 2.68 -37.26 -5.42
N ASP A 192 3.63 -38.16 -5.65
CA ASP A 192 4.23 -38.38 -6.97
C ASP A 192 3.28 -39.10 -7.97
N GLY A 193 3.11 -38.50 -9.15
CA GLY A 193 2.11 -38.86 -10.16
C GLY A 193 2.66 -39.72 -11.30
N GLY A 194 3.14 -40.93 -11.02
CA GLY A 194 3.76 -41.81 -12.01
C GLY A 194 2.81 -42.50 -13.00
N GLY A 195 2.83 -42.10 -14.28
CA GLY A 195 2.08 -42.79 -15.35
C GLY A 195 2.40 -42.29 -16.77
N GLY A 196 3.34 -42.93 -17.48
CA GLY A 196 3.74 -42.57 -18.85
C GLY A 196 3.12 -43.46 -19.95
N GLY A 197 3.23 -43.07 -21.23
CA GLY A 197 2.71 -43.93 -22.31
C GLY A 197 2.70 -43.42 -23.77
N GLY A 198 3.86 -43.08 -24.35
CA GLY A 198 4.11 -43.22 -25.81
C GLY A 198 3.39 -42.32 -26.84
N GLY A 199 3.86 -42.39 -28.09
CA GLY A 199 3.25 -41.75 -29.27
C GLY A 199 4.20 -40.86 -30.08
N ALA A 200 4.64 -41.31 -31.27
CA ALA A 200 5.58 -40.57 -32.13
C ALA A 200 5.12 -40.51 -33.60
N ALA A 201 4.97 -39.31 -34.14
CA ALA A 201 4.87 -38.95 -35.57
C ALA A 201 4.92 -37.40 -35.72
N GLY A 202 5.29 -36.80 -36.86
CA GLY A 202 5.82 -37.42 -38.08
C GLY A 202 5.69 -36.58 -39.36
N VAL A 203 6.54 -35.56 -39.53
CA VAL A 203 6.98 -34.99 -40.83
C VAL A 203 5.97 -34.13 -41.64
N SER A 204 6.54 -33.29 -42.51
CA SER A 204 5.96 -32.40 -43.55
C SER A 204 5.40 -31.04 -43.06
N GLY A 205 5.65 -29.91 -43.72
CA GLY A 205 6.53 -29.65 -44.88
C GLY A 205 5.77 -29.31 -46.16
N GLY A 206 5.53 -28.01 -46.38
CA GLY A 206 4.95 -27.46 -47.59
C GLY A 206 5.42 -26.02 -47.79
N SER A 207 5.84 -25.68 -49.00
CA SER A 207 6.32 -24.35 -49.38
C SER A 207 5.83 -23.99 -50.80
N ALA A 208 6.04 -22.72 -51.18
CA ALA A 208 5.46 -22.05 -52.35
C ALA A 208 3.93 -21.79 -52.28
N GLY A 209 3.42 -20.70 -52.87
CA GLY A 209 4.18 -19.57 -53.42
C GLY A 209 3.34 -18.53 -54.19
N VAL A 210 3.84 -17.29 -54.16
CA VAL A 210 3.66 -16.20 -55.14
C VAL A 210 2.25 -15.95 -55.70
N GLY A 211 1.63 -14.86 -55.25
CA GLY A 211 0.49 -14.20 -55.92
C GLY A 211 0.53 -12.70 -55.65
N GLY A 212 1.19 -11.92 -56.51
CA GLY A 212 1.45 -10.49 -56.28
C GLY A 212 0.58 -9.56 -57.12
N ALA A 213 0.13 -8.45 -56.51
CA ALA A 213 -0.53 -7.35 -57.21
C ALA A 213 0.04 -5.99 -56.77
N ARG A 214 0.63 -5.26 -57.73
CA ARG A 214 0.92 -3.82 -57.66
C ARG A 214 -0.35 -3.04 -58.10
N ALA A 215 -0.56 -1.76 -57.79
CA ALA A 215 0.00 -0.85 -56.79
C ALA A 215 -0.94 0.38 -56.70
N GLY A 216 -0.82 1.21 -55.66
CA GLY A 216 -1.62 2.42 -55.51
C GLY A 216 -1.00 3.41 -54.54
N GLY A 217 -0.05 4.22 -55.00
CA GLY A 217 0.64 5.21 -54.17
C GLY A 217 -0.10 6.55 -54.11
N ALA A 218 -0.39 7.03 -52.91
CA ALA A 218 -0.75 8.42 -52.62
C ALA A 218 0.36 9.07 -51.76
N ARG A 219 0.54 10.39 -51.88
CA ARG A 219 1.70 11.11 -51.31
C ARG A 219 1.49 11.55 -49.86
N ALA A 220 2.60 11.77 -49.17
CA ALA A 220 2.64 12.43 -47.87
C ALA A 220 2.20 13.91 -47.92
N GLY A 221 1.71 14.39 -46.78
CA GLY A 221 1.28 15.77 -46.55
C GLY A 221 0.09 15.79 -45.57
N GLY A 222 0.17 16.46 -44.41
CA GLY A 222 1.30 17.16 -43.79
C GLY A 222 1.01 17.41 -42.31
N ALA A 223 1.99 17.94 -41.56
CA ALA A 223 1.83 18.18 -40.13
C ALA A 223 0.78 19.28 -39.85
N GLY A 224 -0.33 18.91 -39.19
CA GLY A 224 -1.36 19.84 -38.72
C GLY A 224 -1.23 20.09 -37.22
N ALA A 225 -0.53 21.16 -36.84
CA ALA A 225 -0.39 21.56 -35.44
C ALA A 225 -1.40 22.66 -35.05
N GLY A 226 -1.96 22.54 -33.85
CA GLY A 226 -2.81 23.57 -33.22
C GLY A 226 -4.32 23.28 -33.28
N GLY A 227 -5.06 23.32 -32.16
CA GLY A 227 -4.60 23.55 -30.78
C GLY A 227 -5.73 23.81 -29.78
N ALA A 228 -5.36 24.44 -28.66
CA ALA A 228 -6.24 25.05 -27.65
C ALA A 228 -7.19 24.12 -26.85
N GLY A 229 -6.60 23.27 -25.99
CA GLY A 229 -7.25 22.77 -24.78
C GLY A 229 -6.45 23.21 -23.54
N ALA A 230 -6.81 24.34 -22.92
CA ALA A 230 -6.04 24.90 -21.81
C ALA A 230 -6.26 24.16 -20.49
N GLY A 231 -5.20 23.97 -19.71
CA GLY A 231 -5.28 23.62 -18.28
C GLY A 231 -5.55 22.15 -17.93
N ARG A 232 -5.48 21.20 -18.86
CA ARG A 232 -5.60 19.77 -18.54
C ARG A 232 -4.21 19.16 -18.28
N GLU A 233 -3.97 18.78 -17.03
CA GLU A 233 -2.81 18.00 -16.59
C GLU A 233 -2.71 16.68 -17.41
N TRP A 234 -1.49 16.22 -17.69
CA TRP A 234 -1.31 15.06 -18.56
C TRP A 234 -1.75 13.75 -17.87
N SER A 235 -2.42 12.89 -18.62
CA SER A 235 -2.87 11.57 -18.17
C SER A 235 -2.38 10.45 -19.09
N PRO A 236 -1.95 9.30 -18.55
CA PRO A 236 -1.67 8.09 -19.32
C PRO A 236 -2.85 7.56 -20.13
N GLY A 237 -4.09 7.98 -19.84
CA GLY A 237 -5.26 7.62 -20.64
C GLY A 237 -5.17 8.07 -22.11
N GLY A 238 -4.32 9.07 -22.39
CA GLY A 238 -4.09 9.60 -23.74
C GLY A 238 -3.27 8.69 -24.68
N PHE A 239 -2.61 7.64 -24.18
CA PHE A 239 -1.90 6.69 -25.05
C PHE A 239 -2.88 5.91 -25.93
N GLY A 240 -2.53 5.72 -27.21
CA GLY A 240 -3.29 4.93 -28.19
C GLY A 240 -3.10 3.42 -28.01
N ASP A 241 -4.06 2.63 -28.48
CA ASP A 241 -3.95 1.16 -28.41
C ASP A 241 -2.79 0.62 -29.29
N ASP A 242 -2.46 1.29 -30.40
CA ASP A 242 -1.32 0.91 -31.27
C ASP A 242 0.04 1.15 -30.59
N GLU A 243 0.16 2.20 -29.77
CA GLU A 243 1.35 2.50 -28.97
C GLU A 243 1.54 1.42 -27.89
N VAL A 244 0.46 1.03 -27.22
CA VAL A 244 0.45 -0.08 -26.25
C VAL A 244 0.77 -1.41 -26.94
N VAL A 245 0.21 -1.70 -28.12
CA VAL A 245 0.55 -2.89 -28.92
C VAL A 245 2.04 -2.90 -29.30
N SER A 246 2.63 -1.75 -29.62
CA SER A 246 4.06 -1.64 -29.91
C SER A 246 4.92 -1.86 -28.66
N ARG A 247 4.48 -1.40 -27.48
CA ARG A 247 5.23 -1.52 -26.22
C ARG A 247 5.22 -2.91 -25.58
N ILE A 248 4.10 -3.66 -25.67
CA ILE A 248 3.95 -4.96 -24.97
C ILE A 248 3.64 -6.14 -25.91
N GLY A 249 3.42 -5.88 -27.19
CA GLY A 249 3.10 -6.89 -28.20
C GLY A 249 1.63 -7.35 -28.18
N ALA A 250 1.09 -7.64 -29.36
CA ALA A 250 -0.31 -8.01 -29.56
C ALA A 250 -0.78 -9.21 -28.71
N ARG A 251 0.11 -10.15 -28.34
CA ARG A 251 -0.23 -11.30 -27.48
C ARG A 251 -0.61 -10.87 -26.05
N LEU A 252 0.07 -9.87 -25.48
CA LEU A 252 -0.22 -9.37 -24.14
C LEU A 252 -1.40 -8.39 -24.16
N VAL A 253 -1.54 -7.58 -25.21
CA VAL A 253 -2.78 -6.80 -25.43
C VAL A 253 -3.99 -7.74 -25.57
N ALA A 254 -3.87 -8.88 -26.25
CA ALA A 254 -4.93 -9.89 -26.31
C ALA A 254 -5.20 -10.61 -24.96
N ALA A 255 -4.27 -10.57 -24.00
CA ALA A 255 -4.49 -10.99 -22.62
C ALA A 255 -5.23 -9.93 -21.81
N ALA A 256 -4.80 -8.67 -21.90
CA ALA A 256 -5.52 -7.53 -21.32
C ALA A 256 -6.97 -7.45 -21.85
N ARG A 257 -7.20 -7.62 -23.17
CA ARG A 257 -8.54 -7.73 -23.79
C ARG A 257 -9.35 -8.97 -23.37
N ARG A 258 -8.80 -9.90 -22.56
CA ARG A 258 -9.59 -10.93 -21.86
C ARG A 258 -9.98 -10.44 -20.46
N ALA A 259 -9.07 -9.85 -19.70
CA ALA A 259 -9.35 -9.27 -18.38
C ALA A 259 -10.37 -8.10 -18.47
N GLU A 260 -10.27 -7.22 -19.47
CA GLU A 260 -11.26 -6.18 -19.75
C GLU A 260 -12.68 -6.76 -20.01
N ARG A 261 -12.78 -7.92 -20.68
CA ARG A 261 -14.06 -8.60 -20.92
C ARG A 261 -14.53 -9.46 -19.74
N ALA A 262 -13.69 -9.72 -18.75
CA ALA A 262 -14.10 -10.19 -17.43
C ALA A 262 -14.64 -9.04 -16.57
N GLY A 263 -13.93 -7.90 -16.62
CA GLY A 263 -14.20 -6.69 -15.88
C GLY A 263 -13.37 -6.60 -14.61
N TYR A 264 -12.52 -5.58 -14.52
CA TYR A 264 -11.59 -5.40 -13.40
C TYR A 264 -11.77 -4.04 -12.72
N SER A 265 -11.44 -3.95 -11.43
CA SER A 265 -11.29 -2.67 -10.73
C SER A 265 -9.84 -2.18 -10.76
N ALA A 266 -9.68 -0.87 -10.74
CA ALA A 266 -8.40 -0.19 -10.64
C ALA A 266 -8.52 1.04 -9.72
N ARG A 267 -7.62 1.20 -8.74
CA ARG A 267 -7.46 2.46 -7.99
C ARG A 267 -6.48 3.34 -8.76
N VAL A 268 -6.98 4.48 -9.23
CA VAL A 268 -6.25 5.39 -10.12
C VAL A 268 -5.92 6.66 -9.35
N ARG A 269 -4.63 6.99 -9.28
CA ARG A 269 -4.09 8.15 -8.57
C ARG A 269 -3.36 9.08 -9.53
N ARG A 270 -3.74 10.35 -9.51
CA ARG A 270 -3.16 11.45 -10.29
C ARG A 270 -2.17 12.23 -9.43
N GLY A 271 -1.21 12.88 -10.08
CA GLY A 271 -0.08 13.57 -9.45
C GLY A 271 1.13 13.55 -10.37
N THR A 272 2.28 14.03 -9.88
CA THR A 272 3.54 14.17 -10.65
C THR A 272 3.98 12.88 -11.34
N VAL A 273 3.83 11.73 -10.66
CA VAL A 273 3.96 10.39 -11.22
C VAL A 273 2.59 9.71 -11.13
N PRO A 274 1.84 9.57 -12.24
CA PRO A 274 0.55 8.86 -12.24
C PRO A 274 0.71 7.38 -11.89
N VAL A 275 -0.20 6.86 -11.05
CA VAL A 275 -0.15 5.47 -10.54
C VAL A 275 -1.51 4.77 -10.72
N VAL A 276 -1.47 3.49 -11.10
CA VAL A 276 -2.61 2.58 -11.01
C VAL A 276 -2.27 1.40 -10.11
N GLU A 277 -3.11 1.14 -9.12
CA GLU A 277 -3.11 -0.10 -8.34
C GLU A 277 -4.18 -1.05 -8.89
N LEU A 278 -3.73 -2.21 -9.38
CA LEU A 278 -4.53 -3.35 -9.81
C LEU A 278 -4.31 -4.49 -8.81
N ALA A 279 -5.26 -5.42 -8.69
CA ALA A 279 -5.17 -6.61 -7.82
C ALA A 279 -3.80 -7.33 -7.92
N SER A 280 -3.33 -7.56 -9.15
CA SER A 280 -2.05 -8.28 -9.36
C SER A 280 -0.79 -7.42 -9.45
N ALA A 281 -0.90 -6.09 -9.63
CA ALA A 281 0.26 -5.23 -9.88
C ALA A 281 0.00 -3.72 -9.61
N THR A 282 1.05 -2.99 -9.24
CA THR A 282 1.09 -1.53 -9.26
C THR A 282 1.86 -1.06 -10.50
N VAL A 283 1.27 -0.13 -11.25
CA VAL A 283 1.84 0.46 -12.48
C VAL A 283 2.10 1.95 -12.26
N ARG A 284 3.32 2.42 -12.55
CA ARG A 284 3.77 3.80 -12.35
C ARG A 284 4.29 4.38 -13.67
N PHE A 285 3.75 5.51 -14.11
CA PHE A 285 4.15 6.20 -15.34
C PHE A 285 5.20 7.27 -14.99
N LEU A 286 6.49 6.93 -15.08
CA LEU A 286 7.58 7.78 -14.56
C LEU A 286 7.90 8.99 -15.45
N VAL A 287 7.59 8.90 -16.75
CA VAL A 287 7.84 9.98 -17.73
C VAL A 287 6.54 10.33 -18.46
N PRO A 288 6.15 11.61 -18.52
CA PRO A 288 4.99 12.04 -19.31
C PRO A 288 5.14 11.73 -20.80
N ARG A 289 4.11 11.08 -21.37
CA ARG A 289 4.00 10.74 -22.81
C ARG A 289 5.00 9.70 -23.34
N ASP A 290 5.70 8.95 -22.49
CA ASP A 290 6.55 7.83 -22.93
C ASP A 290 6.17 6.52 -22.19
N LEU A 291 5.90 5.45 -22.95
CA LEU A 291 5.59 4.12 -22.44
C LEU A 291 6.84 3.26 -22.16
N GLY A 292 8.03 3.68 -22.58
CA GLY A 292 9.31 3.03 -22.24
C GLY A 292 9.55 3.05 -20.73
N TYR A 293 9.38 4.21 -20.10
CA TYR A 293 9.64 4.46 -18.68
C TYR A 293 8.47 4.08 -17.73
N VAL A 294 7.65 3.09 -18.11
CA VAL A 294 6.61 2.53 -17.22
C VAL A 294 7.23 1.47 -16.31
N HIS A 295 7.06 1.66 -14.99
CA HIS A 295 7.52 0.72 -13.98
C HIS A 295 6.35 -0.13 -13.45
N THR A 296 6.58 -1.44 -13.28
CA THR A 296 5.64 -2.40 -12.72
C THR A 296 6.32 -3.27 -11.66
N ASP A 297 5.64 -3.57 -10.55
CA ASP A 297 6.14 -4.51 -9.53
C ASP A 297 6.06 -5.99 -9.95
N ALA A 298 5.26 -6.29 -10.97
CA ALA A 298 5.19 -7.59 -11.62
C ALA A 298 6.46 -7.89 -12.45
N ARG A 299 6.79 -9.18 -12.60
CA ARG A 299 7.93 -9.63 -13.41
C ARG A 299 7.75 -9.25 -14.90
N ALA A 300 8.62 -8.36 -15.37
CA ALA A 300 8.72 -7.97 -16.78
C ALA A 300 8.80 -9.18 -17.74
N GLY A 301 8.12 -9.06 -18.88
CA GLY A 301 7.92 -10.09 -19.89
C GLY A 301 6.91 -11.18 -19.50
N VAL A 302 6.36 -11.18 -18.29
CA VAL A 302 5.42 -12.21 -17.80
C VAL A 302 4.01 -11.65 -17.55
N ARG A 303 3.88 -10.37 -17.16
CA ARG A 303 2.59 -9.69 -16.95
C ARG A 303 2.55 -8.24 -17.46
N ASP A 304 3.24 -7.92 -18.56
CA ASP A 304 3.23 -6.54 -19.10
C ASP A 304 1.84 -6.14 -19.65
N ASP A 305 0.89 -7.07 -19.73
CA ASP A 305 -0.54 -6.80 -19.98
C ASP A 305 -1.17 -5.87 -18.93
N VAL A 306 -0.60 -5.78 -17.71
CA VAL A 306 -1.02 -4.79 -16.71
C VAL A 306 -0.83 -3.33 -17.16
N ILE A 307 0.11 -3.06 -18.08
CA ILE A 307 0.33 -1.72 -18.64
C ILE A 307 -0.87 -1.28 -19.48
N ALA A 308 -1.42 -2.19 -20.30
CA ALA A 308 -2.64 -1.94 -21.06
C ALA A 308 -3.85 -1.72 -20.13
N LEU A 309 -3.97 -2.55 -19.08
CA LEU A 309 -5.04 -2.41 -18.08
C LEU A 309 -4.96 -1.07 -17.32
N ALA A 310 -3.75 -0.58 -17.04
CA ALA A 310 -3.53 0.72 -16.41
C ALA A 310 -3.89 1.90 -17.34
N VAL A 311 -3.53 1.83 -18.63
CA VAL A 311 -3.94 2.86 -19.62
C VAL A 311 -5.45 2.92 -19.77
N TRP A 312 -6.13 1.77 -19.89
CA TRP A 312 -7.59 1.74 -20.00
C TRP A 312 -8.30 2.15 -18.70
N ALA A 313 -7.71 1.87 -17.53
CA ALA A 313 -8.19 2.41 -16.25
C ALA A 313 -8.11 3.94 -16.21
N PHE A 314 -7.01 4.54 -16.67
CA PHE A 314 -6.92 6.00 -16.81
C PHE A 314 -7.96 6.55 -17.80
N ARG A 315 -8.20 5.91 -18.96
CA ARG A 315 -9.27 6.34 -19.89
C ARG A 315 -10.64 6.38 -19.23
N VAL A 316 -11.02 5.34 -18.47
CA VAL A 316 -12.30 5.31 -17.74
C VAL A 316 -12.33 6.33 -16.61
N ALA A 317 -11.23 6.50 -15.88
CA ALA A 317 -11.11 7.51 -14.83
C ALA A 317 -11.20 8.95 -15.36
N ASP A 318 -10.66 9.24 -16.55
CA ASP A 318 -10.72 10.57 -17.17
C ASP A 318 -12.09 10.90 -17.77
N ALA A 319 -12.92 9.88 -18.02
CA ALA A 319 -14.30 10.02 -18.48
C ALA A 319 -15.30 10.12 -17.31
N LEU A 320 -15.16 9.30 -16.27
CA LEU A 320 -16.09 9.24 -15.13
C LEU A 320 -15.71 10.18 -13.97
N HIS A 321 -14.41 10.42 -13.76
CA HIS A 321 -13.84 11.14 -12.61
C HIS A 321 -12.81 12.21 -13.03
N PRO A 322 -13.16 13.14 -13.95
CA PRO A 322 -12.24 14.17 -14.42
C PRO A 322 -11.81 15.10 -13.27
N GLY A 323 -10.51 15.19 -13.01
CA GLY A 323 -9.93 16.07 -11.99
C GLY A 323 -9.98 15.55 -10.55
N GLU A 324 -10.52 14.35 -10.28
CA GLU A 324 -10.39 13.75 -8.95
C GLU A 324 -8.94 13.26 -8.74
N PRO A 325 -8.25 13.63 -7.64
CA PRO A 325 -6.84 13.24 -7.44
C PRO A 325 -6.68 11.74 -7.22
N GLU A 326 -7.70 11.08 -6.68
CA GLU A 326 -7.76 9.62 -6.57
C GLU A 326 -9.21 9.14 -6.72
N CYS A 327 -9.40 8.10 -7.53
CA CYS A 327 -10.70 7.48 -7.79
C CYS A 327 -10.54 5.96 -7.95
N ILE A 328 -11.64 5.20 -7.84
CA ILE A 328 -11.64 3.75 -8.16
C ILE A 328 -12.65 3.50 -9.25
N VAL A 329 -12.16 2.95 -10.36
CA VAL A 329 -12.95 2.67 -11.57
C VAL A 329 -13.07 1.17 -11.83
N ASP A 330 -14.20 0.80 -12.43
CA ASP A 330 -14.45 -0.53 -12.96
C ASP A 330 -14.38 -0.46 -14.50
N VAL A 331 -13.57 -1.32 -15.12
CA VAL A 331 -13.31 -1.31 -16.57
C VAL A 331 -13.84 -2.59 -17.20
N GLY A 332 -14.91 -2.46 -18.00
CA GLY A 332 -15.47 -3.55 -18.81
C GLY A 332 -16.39 -4.53 -18.06
N GLY A 333 -16.40 -5.80 -18.49
CA GLY A 333 -17.18 -6.90 -17.90
C GLY A 333 -18.72 -6.83 -17.96
N ALA A 334 -19.29 -5.88 -18.71
CA ALA A 334 -20.74 -5.64 -18.74
C ALA A 334 -21.57 -6.89 -19.11
N ASP A 335 -21.12 -7.68 -20.09
CA ASP A 335 -21.84 -8.85 -20.61
C ASP A 335 -21.96 -10.00 -19.59
N GLN A 336 -20.95 -10.16 -18.71
CA GLN A 336 -20.94 -11.28 -17.75
C GLN A 336 -21.92 -11.10 -16.61
N GLY A 337 -22.25 -9.85 -16.24
CA GLY A 337 -23.22 -9.54 -15.19
C GLY A 337 -24.66 -10.00 -15.48
N GLN A 338 -24.96 -10.35 -16.73
CA GLN A 338 -26.29 -10.79 -17.17
C GLN A 338 -26.41 -12.31 -17.34
N ALA A 339 -25.29 -13.02 -17.56
CA ALA A 339 -25.30 -14.47 -17.84
C ALA A 339 -25.32 -15.36 -16.59
N ALA A 340 -24.77 -14.90 -15.46
CA ALA A 340 -24.68 -15.71 -14.24
C ALA A 340 -25.96 -15.62 -13.39
N SER A 341 -26.60 -16.76 -13.12
CA SER A 341 -27.75 -16.88 -12.22
C SER A 341 -27.31 -16.98 -10.74
N GLY A 342 -26.89 -15.85 -10.17
CA GLY A 342 -26.58 -15.73 -8.74
C GLY A 342 -25.21 -15.11 -8.43
N THR A 343 -24.78 -15.24 -7.18
CA THR A 343 -23.45 -14.83 -6.73
C THR A 343 -22.40 -15.92 -6.95
N GLY A 344 -22.79 -17.19 -6.96
CA GLY A 344 -21.87 -18.34 -6.93
C GLY A 344 -21.38 -18.69 -5.52
N LEU A 345 -22.02 -18.15 -4.48
CA LEU A 345 -21.77 -18.47 -3.07
C LEU A 345 -22.87 -19.34 -2.45
N GLU A 346 -23.96 -19.60 -3.17
CA GLU A 346 -25.21 -20.15 -2.64
C GLU A 346 -24.96 -21.44 -1.82
N SER A 347 -24.16 -22.38 -2.35
CA SER A 347 -23.81 -23.62 -1.64
C SER A 347 -22.96 -23.44 -0.37
N VAL A 348 -22.10 -22.41 -0.32
CA VAL A 348 -21.30 -22.16 0.90
C VAL A 348 -22.09 -21.37 1.96
N LEU A 349 -23.14 -20.66 1.54
CA LEU A 349 -24.13 -20.06 2.44
C LEU A 349 -25.07 -21.12 3.03
N GLU A 350 -25.47 -22.12 2.25
CA GLU A 350 -26.20 -23.30 2.75
C GLU A 350 -25.40 -24.02 3.85
N PHE A 351 -24.11 -24.23 3.60
CA PHE A 351 -23.16 -24.77 4.59
C PHE A 351 -23.03 -23.86 5.83
N ALA A 352 -22.78 -22.56 5.67
CA ALA A 352 -22.66 -21.64 6.80
C ALA A 352 -23.98 -21.52 7.61
N ALA A 353 -25.13 -21.66 6.95
CA ALA A 353 -26.43 -21.74 7.60
C ALA A 353 -26.63 -23.05 8.36
N GLU A 354 -26.10 -24.18 7.87
CA GLU A 354 -26.09 -25.46 8.58
C GLU A 354 -25.23 -25.40 9.84
N VAL A 355 -24.02 -24.83 9.73
CA VAL A 355 -23.14 -24.55 10.88
C VAL A 355 -23.83 -23.65 11.90
N LEU A 356 -24.57 -22.61 11.49
CA LEU A 356 -25.30 -21.75 12.44
C LEU A 356 -26.55 -22.43 13.05
N ARG A 357 -27.24 -23.32 12.32
CA ARG A 357 -28.40 -24.05 12.88
C ARG A 357 -27.97 -25.05 13.95
N HIS A 358 -26.92 -25.83 13.69
CA HIS A 358 -26.46 -26.90 14.58
C HIS A 358 -25.36 -26.47 15.55
N GLY A 359 -24.62 -25.39 15.26
CA GLY A 359 -23.53 -24.88 16.08
C GLY A 359 -22.23 -25.68 15.95
N ALA A 360 -21.12 -25.05 16.36
CA ALA A 360 -19.83 -25.73 16.49
C ALA A 360 -19.89 -26.95 17.43
N VAL A 361 -20.73 -26.91 18.48
CA VAL A 361 -20.93 -28.04 19.42
C VAL A 361 -21.37 -29.33 18.72
N HIS A 362 -22.13 -29.23 17.62
CA HIS A 362 -22.67 -30.38 16.89
C HIS A 362 -22.02 -30.60 15.51
N ALA A 363 -20.88 -29.96 15.25
CA ALA A 363 -20.10 -30.06 14.02
C ALA A 363 -19.39 -31.43 13.86
N GLY A 364 -20.13 -32.43 13.37
CA GLY A 364 -19.62 -33.80 13.15
C GLY A 364 -18.64 -33.97 11.97
N GLU A 365 -18.07 -35.16 11.83
CA GLU A 365 -16.99 -35.44 10.86
C GLU A 365 -17.35 -35.26 9.39
N GLY A 366 -18.62 -35.49 9.02
CA GLY A 366 -19.11 -35.23 7.66
C GLY A 366 -18.96 -33.75 7.23
N LEU A 367 -18.92 -32.83 8.19
CA LEU A 367 -18.76 -31.40 7.92
C LEU A 367 -17.38 -31.08 7.31
N ALA A 368 -16.31 -31.73 7.78
CA ALA A 368 -14.96 -31.56 7.25
C ALA A 368 -14.83 -32.07 5.81
N ALA A 369 -15.48 -33.20 5.49
CA ALA A 369 -15.57 -33.71 4.13
C ALA A 369 -16.38 -32.77 3.21
N SER A 370 -17.43 -32.13 3.74
CA SER A 370 -18.22 -31.11 3.01
C SER A 370 -17.39 -29.87 2.69
N VAL A 371 -16.65 -29.31 3.67
CA VAL A 371 -15.78 -28.13 3.52
C VAL A 371 -14.86 -28.23 2.30
N ALA A 372 -14.14 -29.35 2.13
CA ALA A 372 -13.19 -29.51 1.02
C ALA A 372 -13.86 -29.33 -0.36
N GLY A 373 -15.10 -29.80 -0.50
CA GLY A 373 -15.92 -29.61 -1.70
C GLY A 373 -16.41 -28.17 -1.92
N HIS A 374 -16.46 -27.32 -0.89
CA HIS A 374 -16.72 -25.88 -1.02
C HIS A 374 -15.43 -25.11 -1.35
N LEU A 375 -14.32 -25.39 -0.67
CA LEU A 375 -13.01 -24.78 -0.96
C LEU A 375 -12.62 -25.00 -2.43
N GLY A 376 -12.62 -26.25 -2.89
CA GLY A 376 -12.34 -26.61 -4.29
C GLY A 376 -13.40 -26.15 -5.31
N ARG A 377 -14.51 -25.53 -4.88
CA ARG A 377 -15.44 -24.80 -5.77
C ARG A 377 -15.07 -23.31 -5.84
N LEU A 378 -14.82 -22.68 -4.68
CA LEU A 378 -14.46 -21.27 -4.57
C LEU A 378 -13.12 -20.96 -5.25
N GLU A 379 -12.13 -21.86 -5.11
CA GLU A 379 -10.83 -21.75 -5.79
C GLU A 379 -10.97 -21.79 -7.33
N ARG A 380 -11.73 -22.74 -7.87
CA ARG A 380 -12.01 -22.81 -9.32
C ARG A 380 -12.85 -21.65 -9.85
N ALA A 381 -13.61 -20.98 -8.98
CA ALA A 381 -14.33 -19.75 -9.29
C ALA A 381 -13.45 -18.48 -9.12
N GLY A 382 -12.23 -18.61 -8.60
CA GLY A 382 -11.34 -17.49 -8.28
C GLY A 382 -11.78 -16.64 -7.09
N PHE A 383 -12.77 -17.06 -6.30
CA PHE A 383 -13.36 -16.25 -5.23
C PHE A 383 -12.47 -16.25 -3.98
N ARG A 384 -11.37 -15.49 -4.03
CA ARG A 384 -10.31 -15.47 -3.00
C ARG A 384 -10.83 -15.18 -1.60
N TRP A 385 -11.66 -14.15 -1.39
CA TRP A 385 -12.06 -13.78 -0.03
C TRP A 385 -13.06 -14.78 0.58
N PRO A 386 -14.10 -15.25 -0.13
CA PRO A 386 -14.92 -16.36 0.34
C PRO A 386 -14.12 -17.65 0.56
N LEU A 387 -13.11 -17.96 -0.27
CA LEU A 387 -12.22 -19.11 -0.07
C LEU A 387 -11.46 -18.99 1.26
N ASP A 388 -10.78 -17.86 1.48
CA ASP A 388 -10.02 -17.60 2.72
C ASP A 388 -10.92 -17.59 3.97
N ALA A 389 -12.14 -17.06 3.87
CA ALA A 389 -13.13 -17.10 4.96
C ALA A 389 -13.68 -18.51 5.23
N THR A 390 -13.86 -19.33 4.19
CA THR A 390 -14.36 -20.71 4.33
C THR A 390 -13.27 -21.63 4.92
N ALA A 391 -12.00 -21.39 4.60
CA ALA A 391 -10.87 -22.09 5.20
C ALA A 391 -10.77 -21.77 6.71
N GLU A 392 -10.78 -20.49 7.08
CA GLU A 392 -10.72 -20.07 8.48
C GLU A 392 -11.96 -20.53 9.29
N LEU A 393 -13.13 -20.60 8.66
CA LEU A 393 -14.34 -21.20 9.25
C LEU A 393 -14.14 -22.69 9.57
N ALA A 394 -13.45 -23.42 8.70
CA ALA A 394 -13.09 -24.81 8.95
C ALA A 394 -12.03 -24.95 10.06
N ASP A 395 -11.03 -24.07 10.11
CA ASP A 395 -10.01 -24.04 11.17
C ASP A 395 -10.63 -23.79 12.56
N GLN A 396 -11.65 -22.91 12.66
CA GLN A 396 -12.42 -22.70 13.89
C GLN A 396 -13.17 -23.97 14.32
N LEU A 397 -13.82 -24.66 13.37
CA LEU A 397 -14.55 -25.90 13.64
C LEU A 397 -13.63 -27.06 14.03
N ALA A 398 -12.43 -27.14 13.43
CA ALA A 398 -11.37 -28.08 13.82
C ALA A 398 -10.84 -27.75 15.22
N GLY A 399 -10.49 -26.48 15.49
CA GLY A 399 -10.01 -26.00 16.79
C GLY A 399 -10.97 -26.32 17.95
N TYR A 400 -12.28 -26.20 17.72
CA TYR A 400 -13.29 -26.60 18.72
C TYR A 400 -13.23 -28.11 19.02
N ARG A 401 -13.16 -28.96 17.99
CA ARG A 401 -13.06 -30.42 18.14
C ARG A 401 -11.76 -30.85 18.82
N GLU A 402 -10.66 -30.17 18.51
CA GLU A 402 -9.34 -30.32 19.14
C GLU A 402 -9.29 -29.81 20.58
N ARG A 403 -10.27 -28.98 21.00
CA ARG A 403 -10.31 -28.22 22.26
C ARG A 403 -9.13 -27.24 22.41
N SER A 404 -8.62 -26.74 21.28
CA SER A 404 -7.55 -25.76 21.21
C SER A 404 -8.05 -24.36 21.57
N ALA A 405 -7.21 -23.54 22.20
CA ALA A 405 -7.50 -22.11 22.44
C ALA A 405 -7.62 -21.28 21.13
N ARG A 406 -7.37 -21.87 19.96
CA ARG A 406 -7.65 -21.27 18.65
C ARG A 406 -9.15 -21.07 18.38
N TYR A 407 -10.04 -21.79 19.06
CA TYR A 407 -11.48 -21.64 18.89
C TYR A 407 -12.03 -20.43 19.66
N VAL A 408 -12.68 -19.52 18.93
CA VAL A 408 -13.33 -18.31 19.46
C VAL A 408 -14.74 -18.21 18.88
N PRO A 409 -15.82 -18.31 19.69
CA PRO A 409 -17.22 -18.19 19.23
C PRO A 409 -17.50 -16.94 18.39
N GLU A 410 -16.91 -15.81 18.77
CA GLU A 410 -17.03 -14.53 18.07
C GLU A 410 -16.37 -14.56 16.68
N GLN A 411 -15.25 -15.27 16.52
CA GLN A 411 -14.56 -15.40 15.24
C GLN A 411 -15.35 -16.32 14.29
N LEU A 412 -15.87 -17.44 14.82
CA LEU A 412 -16.81 -18.31 14.09
C LEU A 412 -18.03 -17.52 13.59
N ALA A 413 -18.59 -16.67 14.45
CA ALA A 413 -19.74 -15.82 14.14
C ALA A 413 -19.42 -14.74 13.09
N ASP A 414 -18.29 -14.03 13.21
CA ASP A 414 -17.81 -13.07 12.22
C ASP A 414 -17.60 -13.73 10.85
N LEU A 415 -17.04 -14.95 10.80
CA LEU A 415 -16.79 -15.70 9.55
C LEU A 415 -18.07 -16.12 8.84
N ILE A 416 -19.07 -16.62 9.58
CA ILE A 416 -20.40 -16.93 9.05
C ILE A 416 -21.04 -15.65 8.48
N ALA A 417 -21.01 -14.56 9.26
CA ALA A 417 -21.58 -13.29 8.85
C ALA A 417 -20.86 -12.66 7.63
N GLU A 418 -19.54 -12.86 7.49
CA GLU A 418 -18.72 -12.41 6.37
C GLU A 418 -19.22 -12.99 5.04
N LEU A 419 -19.41 -14.31 4.97
CA LEU A 419 -19.90 -14.99 3.77
C LEU A 419 -21.26 -14.43 3.32
N PHE A 420 -22.20 -14.26 4.27
CA PHE A 420 -23.50 -13.65 3.98
C PHE A 420 -23.41 -12.16 3.60
N ALA A 421 -22.52 -11.38 4.22
CA ALA A 421 -22.32 -9.97 3.90
C ALA A 421 -21.80 -9.80 2.46
N ARG A 422 -20.81 -10.61 2.06
CA ARG A 422 -20.27 -10.62 0.68
C ARG A 422 -21.36 -10.96 -0.34
N HIS A 423 -22.16 -11.99 -0.08
CA HIS A 423 -23.31 -12.33 -0.93
C HIS A 423 -24.34 -11.19 -1.02
N ARG A 424 -24.81 -10.67 0.12
CA ARG A 424 -25.80 -9.57 0.19
C ARG A 424 -25.33 -8.34 -0.59
N ALA A 425 -24.03 -8.00 -0.53
CA ALA A 425 -23.45 -6.87 -1.26
C ALA A 425 -23.46 -7.08 -2.78
N VAL A 426 -23.09 -8.27 -3.26
CA VAL A 426 -23.10 -8.60 -4.71
C VAL A 426 -24.54 -8.63 -5.26
N GLU A 427 -25.48 -9.26 -4.56
CA GLU A 427 -26.91 -9.26 -4.96
C GLU A 427 -27.48 -7.82 -5.00
N THR A 428 -27.23 -7.01 -3.98
CA THR A 428 -27.73 -5.62 -3.93
C THR A 428 -27.18 -4.78 -5.07
N ALA A 429 -25.89 -4.93 -5.42
CA ALA A 429 -25.29 -4.22 -6.54
C ALA A 429 -25.80 -4.71 -7.90
N ARG A 430 -26.02 -6.03 -8.05
CA ARG A 430 -26.64 -6.63 -9.24
C ARG A 430 -28.06 -6.09 -9.47
N HIS A 431 -28.89 -6.04 -8.43
CA HIS A 431 -30.24 -5.48 -8.51
C HIS A 431 -30.23 -3.99 -8.88
N ARG A 432 -29.37 -3.18 -8.25
CA ARG A 432 -29.20 -1.76 -8.60
C ARG A 432 -28.69 -1.55 -10.04
N ALA A 433 -27.82 -2.43 -10.54
CA ALA A 433 -27.33 -2.37 -11.91
C ALA A 433 -28.45 -2.67 -12.93
N VAL A 434 -29.30 -3.67 -12.67
CA VAL A 434 -30.48 -3.98 -13.50
C VAL A 434 -31.48 -2.83 -13.50
N GLU A 435 -31.76 -2.23 -12.34
CA GLU A 435 -32.63 -1.05 -12.21
C GLU A 435 -32.06 0.16 -12.97
N THR A 436 -30.78 0.48 -12.78
CA THR A 436 -30.11 1.58 -13.50
C THR A 436 -30.11 1.36 -15.01
N ALA A 437 -29.95 0.11 -15.48
CA ALA A 437 -29.99 -0.22 -16.90
C ALA A 437 -31.41 -0.10 -17.48
N ARG A 438 -32.45 -0.54 -16.76
CA ARG A 438 -33.86 -0.33 -17.13
C ARG A 438 -34.18 1.15 -17.25
N ASP A 439 -33.79 1.95 -16.26
CA ASP A 439 -34.15 3.36 -16.20
C ASP A 439 -33.43 4.16 -17.30
N ARG A 440 -32.15 3.84 -17.59
CA ARG A 440 -31.44 4.33 -18.79
C ARG A 440 -32.10 3.90 -20.09
N ALA A 441 -32.61 2.67 -20.21
CA ALA A 441 -33.32 2.24 -21.42
C ALA A 441 -34.63 3.03 -21.63
N VAL A 442 -35.36 3.34 -20.55
CA VAL A 442 -36.54 4.21 -20.57
C VAL A 442 -36.18 5.64 -20.96
N GLU A 443 -35.08 6.18 -20.44
CA GLU A 443 -34.58 7.52 -20.80
C GLU A 443 -34.11 7.59 -22.26
N THR A 444 -33.34 6.61 -22.74
CA THR A 444 -32.93 6.51 -24.16
C THR A 444 -34.14 6.39 -25.09
N ALA A 445 -35.15 5.59 -24.72
CA ALA A 445 -36.38 5.48 -25.50
C ALA A 445 -37.20 6.78 -25.52
N ARG A 446 -37.23 7.54 -24.41
CA ARG A 446 -37.83 8.88 -24.36
C ARG A 446 -37.08 9.89 -25.23
N ASN A 447 -35.74 9.88 -25.19
CA ASN A 447 -34.92 10.80 -25.96
C ASN A 447 -35.02 10.50 -27.47
N ALA A 448 -35.00 9.23 -27.88
CA ALA A 448 -35.26 8.83 -29.27
C ALA A 448 -36.69 9.18 -29.74
N ALA A 449 -37.68 9.13 -28.85
CA ALA A 449 -39.05 9.60 -29.13
C ALA A 449 -39.21 11.14 -29.07
N ALA A 450 -38.17 11.87 -28.66
CA ALA A 450 -38.13 13.34 -28.58
C ALA A 450 -37.26 13.98 -29.67
N GLU A 451 -36.56 13.20 -30.50
CA GLU A 451 -35.93 13.72 -31.72
C GLU A 451 -37.01 14.15 -32.72
N PRO A 452 -37.11 15.45 -33.09
CA PRO A 452 -38.12 15.90 -34.01
C PRO A 452 -37.79 15.44 -35.42
N SER A 453 -38.75 14.79 -36.09
CA SER A 453 -38.61 14.38 -37.50
C SER A 453 -38.31 15.59 -38.39
N GLN A 454 -37.07 15.70 -38.87
CA GLN A 454 -36.69 16.73 -39.84
C GLN A 454 -37.20 16.36 -41.24
N ASP A 455 -38.47 16.66 -41.49
CA ASP A 455 -39.02 16.74 -42.84
C ASP A 455 -39.55 18.16 -43.12
N GLN A 456 -39.50 18.58 -44.38
CA GLN A 456 -39.51 20.00 -44.76
C GLN A 456 -40.86 20.43 -45.37
N SER A 457 -41.51 21.45 -44.79
CA SER A 457 -42.41 22.31 -45.60
C SER A 457 -42.61 23.73 -45.04
N THR A 458 -42.07 24.70 -45.80
CA THR A 458 -42.64 26.03 -46.10
C THR A 458 -43.47 26.75 -45.02
N GLY A 459 -42.82 27.66 -44.31
CA GLY A 459 -43.37 28.44 -43.20
C GLY A 459 -44.47 29.49 -43.50
N LYS A 460 -44.93 30.10 -42.41
CA LYS A 460 -45.38 31.50 -42.34
C LYS A 460 -45.24 32.08 -40.92
N SER A 461 -44.71 33.30 -40.87
CA SER A 461 -44.73 34.32 -39.81
C SER A 461 -45.55 34.10 -38.51
N HIS A 462 -44.85 34.08 -37.36
CA HIS A 462 -44.93 35.02 -36.21
C HIS A 462 -46.29 35.49 -35.61
N PRO A 463 -46.40 35.85 -34.31
CA PRO A 463 -45.50 35.57 -33.16
C PRO A 463 -46.19 35.27 -31.79
N ASN A 464 -45.36 35.06 -30.76
CA ASN A 464 -45.56 35.43 -29.34
C ASN A 464 -46.60 34.67 -28.46
N GLN A 465 -46.10 33.89 -27.49
CA GLN A 465 -46.50 34.08 -26.08
C GLN A 465 -45.53 33.48 -25.05
N THR A 466 -45.40 34.16 -23.91
CA THR A 466 -44.56 33.76 -22.76
C THR A 466 -45.36 33.04 -21.67
N ARG A 467 -44.90 31.83 -21.29
CA ARG A 467 -45.08 31.21 -19.96
C ARG A 467 -43.92 30.23 -19.78
N ALA A 468 -43.02 30.38 -18.82
CA ALA A 468 -43.22 30.44 -17.38
C ALA A 468 -43.81 29.13 -16.82
N ASP A 469 -42.93 28.15 -16.64
CA ASP A 469 -43.10 27.05 -15.69
C ASP A 469 -41.81 26.91 -14.87
N GLN A 470 -41.91 26.64 -13.58
CA GLN A 470 -40.80 26.68 -12.62
C GLN A 470 -40.52 25.28 -12.08
N GLY A 471 -39.96 24.44 -12.95
CA GLY A 471 -39.47 23.10 -12.63
C GLY A 471 -38.34 23.13 -11.60
N ARG A 472 -38.71 22.96 -10.33
CA ARG A 472 -37.85 22.83 -9.14
C ARG A 472 -36.54 22.05 -9.42
N ALA A 473 -35.43 22.78 -9.50
CA ALA A 473 -34.09 22.20 -9.41
C ALA A 473 -33.74 21.98 -7.92
N ASP A 474 -33.95 20.75 -7.44
CA ASP A 474 -33.72 20.37 -6.04
C ASP A 474 -32.20 20.32 -5.75
N GLN A 475 -31.66 21.41 -5.21
CA GLN A 475 -30.22 21.57 -4.96
C GLN A 475 -29.73 20.61 -3.85
N ARG A 476 -29.24 19.43 -4.24
CA ARG A 476 -28.41 18.58 -3.36
C ARG A 476 -26.94 18.86 -3.61
N GLY A 477 -26.48 20.00 -3.11
CA GLY A 477 -25.06 20.29 -2.95
C GLY A 477 -24.43 19.33 -1.94
N ALA A 478 -24.02 18.16 -2.40
CA ALA A 478 -23.17 17.28 -1.62
C ALA A 478 -21.83 18.00 -1.37
N GLY A 479 -21.47 18.18 -0.10
CA GLY A 479 -20.26 18.92 0.28
C GLY A 479 -19.01 18.30 -0.35
N GLN A 480 -18.19 19.12 -0.99
CA GLN A 480 -16.95 18.71 -1.66
C GLN A 480 -15.83 18.45 -0.63
N GLY A 481 -16.01 17.43 0.21
CA GLY A 481 -14.90 16.80 0.91
C GLY A 481 -14.17 15.88 -0.06
N GLY A 482 -12.87 16.12 -0.28
CA GLY A 482 -12.06 15.29 -1.18
C GLY A 482 -12.02 13.84 -0.71
N GLY A 483 -12.76 12.97 -1.39
CA GLY A 483 -12.86 11.56 -1.10
C GLY A 483 -13.16 10.78 -2.38
N VAL A 484 -12.47 9.64 -2.53
CA VAL A 484 -12.58 8.70 -3.65
C VAL A 484 -14.07 8.49 -4.00
N ARG A 485 -14.51 8.89 -5.20
CA ARG A 485 -15.86 8.62 -5.67
C ARG A 485 -15.92 7.20 -6.25
N TRP A 486 -17.03 6.51 -6.00
CA TRP A 486 -17.22 5.09 -6.32
C TRP A 486 -18.30 4.94 -7.41
N VAL A 487 -17.94 4.41 -8.59
CA VAL A 487 -18.90 4.13 -9.67
C VAL A 487 -18.58 2.78 -10.33
N GLY A 488 -19.46 1.80 -10.13
CA GLY A 488 -19.39 0.50 -10.81
C GLY A 488 -20.00 -0.65 -10.00
N GLY A 489 -20.51 -1.67 -10.70
CA GLY A 489 -21.11 -2.87 -10.11
C GLY A 489 -20.30 -4.14 -10.36
N VAL A 490 -19.64 -4.24 -11.51
CA VAL A 490 -18.81 -5.40 -11.90
C VAL A 490 -17.59 -5.52 -11.00
N GLY A 491 -16.88 -4.41 -10.78
CA GLY A 491 -15.70 -4.40 -9.94
C GLY A 491 -16.01 -4.26 -8.44
N LEU A 492 -17.24 -3.89 -8.05
CA LEU A 492 -17.70 -4.19 -6.69
C LEU A 492 -17.74 -5.71 -6.47
N ARG A 493 -18.30 -6.48 -7.41
CA ARG A 493 -18.26 -7.96 -7.35
C ARG A 493 -16.82 -8.47 -7.32
N ALA A 494 -15.93 -7.94 -8.17
CA ALA A 494 -14.50 -8.28 -8.14
C ALA A 494 -13.86 -8.03 -6.77
N ARG A 495 -14.05 -6.85 -6.17
CA ARG A 495 -13.49 -6.48 -4.86
C ARG A 495 -14.09 -7.27 -3.69
N VAL A 496 -15.39 -7.53 -3.72
CA VAL A 496 -16.12 -8.22 -2.63
C VAL A 496 -15.89 -9.74 -2.65
N LEU A 497 -15.68 -10.35 -3.82
CA LEU A 497 -15.36 -11.79 -3.94
C LEU A 497 -13.87 -12.09 -4.09
N GLY A 498 -13.06 -11.13 -4.54
CA GLY A 498 -11.65 -11.30 -4.85
C GLY A 498 -11.38 -12.02 -6.18
N SER A 499 -12.27 -11.91 -7.19
CA SER A 499 -12.17 -12.70 -8.44
C SER A 499 -10.95 -12.38 -9.32
N GLU A 500 -10.45 -11.13 -9.25
CA GLU A 500 -9.29 -10.67 -10.02
C GLU A 500 -7.96 -10.85 -9.27
N GLU A 501 -8.02 -11.40 -8.05
CA GLU A 501 -6.87 -11.57 -7.18
C GLU A 501 -6.10 -12.84 -7.52
N ALA A 502 -4.85 -12.68 -7.96
CA ALA A 502 -3.97 -13.82 -8.22
C ALA A 502 -3.61 -14.53 -6.92
N ALA A 503 -3.88 -15.84 -6.83
CA ALA A 503 -3.61 -16.64 -5.64
C ALA A 503 -2.18 -16.47 -5.12
N GLU A 504 -1.18 -16.51 -6.03
CA GLU A 504 0.18 -16.03 -5.80
C GLU A 504 0.69 -15.22 -7.01
N THR A 505 1.55 -14.23 -6.73
CA THR A 505 2.24 -13.38 -7.70
C THR A 505 3.76 -13.42 -7.43
N PRO A 506 4.60 -13.88 -8.38
CA PRO A 506 6.04 -13.91 -8.21
C PRO A 506 6.65 -12.51 -8.40
N LEU A 507 7.22 -11.99 -7.32
CA LEU A 507 7.97 -10.73 -7.28
C LEU A 507 9.47 -10.99 -7.53
N ARG A 508 10.18 -9.98 -8.06
CA ARG A 508 11.64 -10.01 -8.23
C ARG A 508 12.28 -8.71 -7.76
N ARG A 509 13.54 -8.79 -7.30
CA ARG A 509 14.36 -7.65 -6.85
C ARG A 509 13.63 -6.72 -5.88
N VAL A 510 12.94 -7.33 -4.92
CA VAL A 510 12.10 -6.60 -3.97
C VAL A 510 13.00 -6.01 -2.88
N ARG A 511 12.84 -4.71 -2.63
CA ARG A 511 13.20 -4.09 -1.34
C ARG A 511 11.97 -4.12 -0.44
N LEU A 512 12.17 -4.58 0.78
CA LEU A 512 11.19 -4.63 1.86
C LEU A 512 11.81 -3.93 3.07
N ASP A 513 11.17 -2.86 3.54
CA ASP A 513 11.61 -2.09 4.69
C ASP A 513 10.83 -2.55 5.93
N GLY A 514 11.52 -3.10 6.93
CA GLY A 514 10.90 -3.65 8.14
C GLY A 514 10.08 -2.62 8.91
N LEU A 515 8.84 -2.98 9.25
CA LEU A 515 7.89 -2.21 10.06
C LEU A 515 7.66 -2.85 11.44
N GLY A 516 8.60 -3.68 11.91
CA GLY A 516 8.45 -4.45 13.14
C GLY A 516 7.74 -5.79 12.95
N ALA A 517 7.31 -6.37 14.08
CA ALA A 517 6.66 -7.67 14.11
C ALA A 517 5.59 -7.73 15.22
N ARG A 518 4.60 -8.59 15.02
CA ARG A 518 3.70 -9.09 16.07
C ARG A 518 4.13 -10.50 16.46
N VAL A 519 4.12 -10.80 17.76
CA VAL A 519 4.17 -12.17 18.26
C VAL A 519 2.83 -12.53 18.89
N THR A 520 2.29 -13.70 18.57
CA THR A 520 1.12 -14.27 19.24
C THR A 520 1.40 -15.72 19.66
N ALA A 521 0.80 -16.13 20.77
CA ALA A 521 0.84 -17.50 21.28
C ALA A 521 -0.58 -18.04 21.36
N VAL A 522 -0.78 -19.26 20.90
CA VAL A 522 -2.02 -20.03 21.13
C VAL A 522 -1.62 -21.47 21.38
N ASP A 523 -1.99 -22.01 22.54
CA ASP A 523 -1.46 -23.28 23.05
C ASP A 523 0.10 -23.27 23.04
N ASP A 524 0.73 -24.33 22.53
CA ASP A 524 2.18 -24.49 22.32
C ASP A 524 2.71 -23.85 21.01
N ARG A 525 1.82 -23.27 20.18
CA ARG A 525 2.21 -22.59 18.94
C ARG A 525 2.62 -21.15 19.22
N ARG A 526 3.67 -20.70 18.53
CA ARG A 526 4.17 -19.33 18.49
C ARG A 526 4.12 -18.86 17.05
N VAL A 527 3.28 -17.87 16.77
CA VAL A 527 3.13 -17.26 15.45
C VAL A 527 3.79 -15.88 15.49
N VAL A 528 4.64 -15.61 14.50
CA VAL A 528 5.30 -14.31 14.33
C VAL A 528 4.94 -13.75 12.97
N GLU A 529 4.27 -12.61 12.95
CA GLU A 529 3.99 -11.85 11.73
C GLU A 529 4.95 -10.68 11.63
N ILE A 530 5.85 -10.72 10.65
CA ILE A 530 6.80 -9.63 10.38
C ILE A 530 6.23 -8.74 9.27
N PHE A 531 6.15 -7.45 9.52
CA PHE A 531 5.52 -6.48 8.62
C PHE A 531 6.59 -5.76 7.78
N HIS A 532 6.33 -5.62 6.48
CA HIS A 532 7.29 -5.11 5.50
C HIS A 532 6.65 -4.06 4.61
N ALA A 533 7.16 -2.84 4.63
CA ALA A 533 6.80 -1.82 3.64
C ALA A 533 7.48 -2.12 2.29
N GLN A 534 6.70 -2.21 1.23
CA GLN A 534 7.21 -2.23 -0.15
C GLN A 534 7.12 -0.80 -0.72
N ALA A 535 8.12 0.04 -0.45
CA ALA A 535 8.08 1.48 -0.79
C ALA A 535 7.82 1.79 -2.28
N ALA A 536 8.18 0.88 -3.19
CA ALA A 536 7.92 1.00 -4.62
C ALA A 536 6.42 0.95 -4.99
N THR A 537 5.61 0.21 -4.21
CA THR A 537 4.17 -0.02 -4.45
C THR A 537 3.27 0.66 -3.43
N GLY A 538 3.80 1.04 -2.26
CA GLY A 538 3.02 1.68 -1.20
C GLY A 538 2.12 0.72 -0.41
N VAL A 539 2.42 -0.59 -0.43
CA VAL A 539 1.69 -1.58 0.38
C VAL A 539 2.56 -2.17 1.49
N VAL A 540 1.92 -2.60 2.57
CA VAL A 540 2.52 -3.50 3.56
C VAL A 540 2.29 -4.95 3.15
N LEU A 541 3.35 -5.76 3.18
CA LEU A 541 3.34 -7.21 3.05
C LEU A 541 3.67 -7.85 4.41
N VAL A 542 3.18 -9.08 4.65
CA VAL A 542 3.38 -9.79 5.92
C VAL A 542 4.06 -11.13 5.69
N SER A 543 5.23 -11.36 6.29
CA SER A 543 5.83 -12.69 6.33
C SER A 543 5.50 -13.35 7.67
N GLN A 544 4.52 -14.26 7.66
CA GLN A 544 4.19 -15.10 8.81
C GLN A 544 5.18 -16.25 8.94
N ARG A 545 5.60 -16.55 10.17
CA ARG A 545 6.28 -17.79 10.57
C ARG A 545 5.60 -18.38 11.80
N GLU A 546 5.79 -19.68 11.99
CA GLU A 546 5.17 -20.44 13.06
C GLU A 546 6.14 -21.51 13.57
N TRP A 547 6.13 -21.73 14.88
CA TRP A 547 6.86 -22.80 15.55
C TRP A 547 6.02 -23.40 16.68
N THR A 548 6.12 -24.72 16.88
CA THR A 548 5.64 -25.38 18.11
C THR A 548 6.78 -25.36 19.12
N ALA A 549 6.74 -24.41 20.06
CA ALA A 549 7.82 -24.17 21.02
C ALA A 549 7.33 -23.28 22.18
N ASP A 550 7.83 -23.50 23.39
CA ASP A 550 7.61 -22.56 24.49
C ASP A 550 8.71 -21.48 24.51
N GLU A 551 8.72 -20.66 23.45
CA GLU A 551 9.62 -19.51 23.29
C GLU A 551 8.87 -18.19 23.46
N ASP A 552 9.53 -17.20 24.07
CA ASP A 552 9.07 -15.83 24.19
C ASP A 552 9.56 -14.96 23.03
N GLY A 553 9.05 -13.73 22.92
CA GLY A 553 9.48 -12.73 21.95
C GLY A 553 11.00 -12.56 21.85
N PRO A 554 11.72 -12.34 22.98
CA PRO A 554 13.18 -12.33 23.03
C PRO A 554 13.89 -13.56 22.46
N ALA A 555 13.39 -14.78 22.70
CA ALA A 555 13.92 -16.01 22.10
C ALA A 555 13.61 -16.09 20.61
N LEU A 556 12.35 -15.86 20.23
CA LEU A 556 11.88 -15.84 18.84
C LEU A 556 12.64 -14.81 17.99
N ALA A 557 13.03 -13.66 18.57
CA ALA A 557 13.86 -12.64 17.91
C ALA A 557 15.19 -13.19 17.38
N ARG A 558 15.74 -14.24 18.02
CA ARG A 558 17.01 -14.90 17.68
C ARG A 558 16.84 -16.08 16.70
N ARG A 559 15.62 -16.62 16.52
CA ARG A 559 15.33 -17.66 15.50
C ARG A 559 15.78 -17.19 14.12
N ARG A 560 16.40 -18.07 13.35
CA ARG A 560 16.79 -17.80 11.95
C ARG A 560 15.67 -18.16 10.98
N VAL A 561 15.47 -17.30 9.99
CA VAL A 561 14.50 -17.42 8.90
C VAL A 561 15.20 -16.94 7.62
N SER A 562 15.24 -17.79 6.58
CA SER A 562 15.84 -17.44 5.27
C SER A 562 17.26 -16.85 5.38
N GLY A 563 18.06 -17.33 6.35
CA GLY A 563 19.45 -16.93 6.61
C GLY A 563 19.66 -15.82 7.65
N SER A 564 18.65 -15.00 7.94
CA SER A 564 18.72 -13.87 8.90
C SER A 564 17.90 -14.13 10.16
N THR A 565 18.08 -13.35 11.24
CA THR A 565 17.23 -13.50 12.44
C THR A 565 15.88 -12.79 12.28
N VAL A 566 14.86 -13.25 13.01
CA VAL A 566 13.53 -12.60 13.08
C VAL A 566 13.66 -11.12 13.44
N GLY A 567 14.47 -10.77 14.45
CA GLY A 567 14.71 -9.38 14.84
C GLY A 567 15.33 -8.53 13.71
N ALA A 568 16.29 -9.09 12.95
CA ALA A 568 16.90 -8.39 11.82
C ALA A 568 15.92 -8.22 10.64
N LEU A 569 15.01 -9.17 10.43
CA LEU A 569 13.94 -9.06 9.42
C LEU A 569 12.85 -8.04 9.82
N ALA A 570 12.61 -7.85 11.12
CA ALA A 570 11.60 -6.92 11.65
C ALA A 570 12.09 -5.47 11.71
N ALA A 571 13.35 -5.25 12.10
CA ALA A 571 13.96 -3.92 12.28
C ALA A 571 14.91 -3.51 11.13
N GLY A 572 15.02 -4.31 10.07
CA GLY A 572 15.97 -4.12 8.98
C GLY A 572 15.34 -4.04 7.60
N VAL A 573 16.15 -3.66 6.62
CA VAL A 573 15.80 -3.65 5.19
C VAL A 573 16.19 -4.99 4.59
N VAL A 574 15.22 -5.72 4.04
CA VAL A 574 15.43 -6.95 3.28
C VAL A 574 15.47 -6.64 1.79
N VAL A 575 16.50 -7.11 1.09
CA VAL A 575 16.58 -7.08 -0.38
C VAL A 575 16.65 -8.53 -0.88
N THR A 576 15.76 -8.90 -1.80
CA THR A 576 15.67 -10.28 -2.31
C THR A 576 15.44 -10.33 -3.81
N GLU A 577 16.15 -11.22 -4.51
CA GLU A 577 15.97 -11.42 -5.96
C GLU A 577 14.64 -12.13 -6.30
N SER A 578 14.01 -12.86 -5.36
CA SER A 578 12.78 -13.63 -5.62
C SER A 578 11.90 -13.82 -4.38
N ALA A 579 10.62 -13.46 -4.48
CA ALA A 579 9.61 -13.70 -3.44
C ALA A 579 8.24 -14.02 -4.07
N LEU A 580 7.34 -14.63 -3.31
CA LEU A 580 5.95 -14.90 -3.69
C LEU A 580 5.02 -14.05 -2.82
N ARG A 581 4.09 -13.30 -3.44
CA ARG A 581 3.06 -12.50 -2.76
C ARG A 581 1.68 -13.15 -2.97
N SER A 582 0.95 -13.43 -1.90
CA SER A 582 -0.47 -13.81 -2.01
C SER A 582 -1.39 -12.59 -2.19
N ALA A 583 -2.61 -12.84 -2.66
CA ALA A 583 -3.70 -11.86 -2.65
C ALA A 583 -3.92 -11.19 -1.28
N SER A 584 -3.85 -11.98 -0.19
CA SER A 584 -3.96 -11.51 1.20
C SER A 584 -2.75 -10.69 1.71
N ARG A 585 -1.82 -10.33 0.81
CA ARG A 585 -0.53 -9.66 1.04
C ARG A 585 0.44 -10.41 1.96
N ALA A 586 0.28 -11.73 2.12
CA ALA A 586 1.33 -12.54 2.70
C ALA A 586 2.52 -12.63 1.74
N VAL A 587 3.76 -12.58 2.24
CA VAL A 587 4.98 -12.71 1.43
C VAL A 587 5.86 -13.85 1.91
N ARG A 588 6.25 -14.73 0.97
CA ARG A 588 7.21 -15.82 1.19
C ARG A 588 8.52 -15.46 0.47
N LEU A 589 9.61 -15.34 1.24
CA LEU A 589 10.96 -15.16 0.68
C LEU A 589 11.45 -16.52 0.14
N ALA A 590 11.86 -16.58 -1.13
CA ALA A 590 12.21 -17.85 -1.77
C ALA A 590 13.59 -18.35 -1.32
N SER A 591 13.64 -19.45 -0.57
CA SER A 591 14.88 -20.12 -0.16
C SER A 591 15.45 -20.97 -1.30
N SER A 592 16.45 -20.45 -2.02
CA SER A 592 17.25 -21.25 -2.96
C SER A 592 18.69 -20.76 -3.01
N ARG A 593 19.63 -21.64 -3.44
CA ARG A 593 21.06 -21.31 -3.58
C ARG A 593 21.36 -20.14 -4.53
N VAL A 594 20.39 -19.76 -5.38
CA VAL A 594 20.47 -18.63 -6.32
C VAL A 594 19.76 -17.37 -5.79
N ALA A 595 18.64 -17.53 -5.09
CA ALA A 595 17.87 -16.41 -4.52
C ALA A 595 18.41 -15.98 -3.14
N ARG A 596 19.59 -15.35 -3.13
CA ARG A 596 20.10 -14.73 -1.91
C ARG A 596 19.19 -13.58 -1.48
N SER A 597 18.82 -13.57 -0.20
CA SER A 597 18.20 -12.43 0.46
C SER A 597 19.24 -11.80 1.39
N THR A 598 19.45 -10.48 1.31
CA THR A 598 20.39 -9.75 2.16
C THR A 598 19.63 -8.78 3.05
N VAL A 599 19.93 -8.78 4.34
CA VAL A 599 19.32 -7.91 5.33
C VAL A 599 20.32 -6.84 5.78
N THR A 600 19.86 -5.61 5.99
CA THR A 600 20.69 -4.50 6.49
C THR A 600 19.88 -3.67 7.48
N VAL A 601 20.30 -3.65 8.74
CA VAL A 601 19.67 -2.83 9.79
C VAL A 601 20.24 -1.40 9.70
N GLY A 602 19.40 -0.38 9.85
CA GLY A 602 19.79 1.03 9.72
C GLY A 602 18.68 2.01 10.11
N THR A 603 19.04 3.28 10.23
CA THR A 603 18.24 4.33 10.91
C THR A 603 17.43 5.25 9.99
N GLU A 604 17.66 5.20 8.67
CA GLU A 604 17.17 6.17 7.66
C GLU A 604 16.13 5.58 6.69
N ALA A 605 15.42 4.52 7.08
CA ALA A 605 14.54 3.77 6.18
C ALA A 605 13.15 4.42 5.99
N TRP A 606 12.57 5.00 7.05
CA TRP A 606 11.15 5.35 7.07
C TRP A 606 10.84 6.76 6.57
N ASP A 607 11.80 7.69 6.62
CA ASP A 607 11.66 9.07 6.11
C ASP A 607 11.39 9.14 4.59
N GLN A 608 11.62 8.05 3.87
CA GLN A 608 11.43 7.89 2.42
C GLN A 608 10.23 7.00 2.05
N LEU A 609 9.35 6.68 3.01
CA LEU A 609 8.12 5.92 2.73
C LEU A 609 7.08 6.76 1.98
N PRO A 610 6.31 6.16 1.04
CA PRO A 610 5.30 6.88 0.28
C PRO A 610 4.12 7.32 1.18
N PRO A 611 3.38 8.39 0.82
CA PRO A 611 2.27 8.92 1.64
C PRO A 611 1.11 7.95 1.93
N GLY A 612 0.99 6.84 1.19
CA GLY A 612 0.03 5.76 1.49
C GLY A 612 0.44 4.85 2.66
N LEU A 613 1.68 4.95 3.13
CA LEU A 613 2.23 4.23 4.28
C LEU A 613 2.63 5.17 5.41
N LEU A 614 3.25 6.31 5.08
CA LEU A 614 3.67 7.34 6.04
C LEU A 614 2.57 8.40 6.22
N THR A 615 1.99 8.43 7.42
CA THR A 615 0.97 9.39 7.84
C THR A 615 1.62 10.57 8.56
N LEU A 616 1.43 11.77 8.00
CA LEU A 616 1.86 13.06 8.57
C LEU A 616 0.71 13.88 9.18
N ASP A 617 -0.55 13.48 8.92
CA ASP A 617 -1.77 14.13 9.37
C ASP A 617 -2.75 13.04 9.84
N TYR A 618 -3.08 13.05 11.14
CA TYR A 618 -3.92 12.04 11.78
C TYR A 618 -5.41 12.27 11.50
N ALA A 619 -5.84 13.51 11.26
CA ALA A 619 -7.23 13.82 10.90
C ALA A 619 -7.58 13.29 9.50
N LEU A 620 -6.64 13.39 8.55
CA LEU A 620 -6.76 12.76 7.23
C LEU A 620 -6.80 11.24 7.31
N LEU A 621 -5.98 10.60 8.15
CA LEU A 621 -6.04 9.14 8.35
C LEU A 621 -7.35 8.70 9.03
N ALA A 622 -7.84 9.43 10.02
CA ALA A 622 -9.15 9.18 10.63
C ALA A 622 -10.30 9.31 9.62
N ALA A 623 -10.21 10.28 8.70
CA ALA A 623 -11.15 10.45 7.60
C ALA A 623 -11.01 9.38 6.50
N GLU A 624 -9.82 8.84 6.23
CA GLU A 624 -9.61 7.68 5.36
C GLU A 624 -10.30 6.44 5.94
N ILE A 625 -9.96 6.07 7.18
CA ILE A 625 -10.50 4.90 7.87
C ILE A 625 -12.04 5.01 7.98
N GLY A 626 -12.57 6.19 8.33
CA GLY A 626 -14.01 6.45 8.41
C GLY A 626 -14.77 6.42 7.07
N ARG A 627 -14.08 6.26 5.92
CA ARG A 627 -14.68 6.10 4.59
C ARG A 627 -14.57 4.67 4.04
N LEU A 628 -13.91 3.75 4.76
CA LEU A 628 -13.78 2.37 4.33
C LEU A 628 -15.13 1.64 4.36
N PRO A 629 -15.37 0.65 3.47
CA PRO A 629 -16.48 -0.27 3.61
C PRO A 629 -16.42 -1.04 4.94
N PRO A 630 -17.55 -1.54 5.48
CA PRO A 630 -17.55 -2.42 6.65
C PRO A 630 -16.64 -3.63 6.45
N ARG A 631 -15.93 -4.06 7.50
CA ARG A 631 -14.96 -5.17 7.49
C ARG A 631 -15.48 -6.44 6.80
N PRO A 632 -16.75 -6.88 6.97
CA PRO A 632 -17.27 -8.07 6.30
C PRO A 632 -17.26 -8.05 4.76
N VAL A 633 -17.09 -6.88 4.12
CA VAL A 633 -17.05 -6.74 2.64
C VAL A 633 -15.74 -6.15 2.11
N ARG A 634 -14.76 -5.87 2.98
CA ARG A 634 -13.39 -5.46 2.59
C ARG A 634 -12.57 -6.64 2.04
N ALA A 635 -11.38 -6.37 1.53
CA ALA A 635 -10.43 -7.41 1.13
C ALA A 635 -9.81 -8.11 2.36
N ARG A 636 -9.55 -9.43 2.30
CA ARG A 636 -8.92 -10.18 3.40
C ARG A 636 -7.40 -10.00 3.37
N VAL A 637 -6.94 -8.80 3.70
CA VAL A 637 -5.54 -8.38 3.64
C VAL A 637 -4.97 -8.28 5.06
N ARG A 638 -3.90 -9.03 5.35
CA ARG A 638 -3.29 -9.12 6.70
C ARG A 638 -2.77 -7.80 7.27
N ALA A 639 -2.52 -6.80 6.42
CA ALA A 639 -2.00 -5.50 6.81
C ALA A 639 -2.72 -4.32 6.12
N GLU A 640 -4.06 -4.36 6.02
CA GLU A 640 -4.84 -3.28 5.39
C GLU A 640 -4.68 -1.94 6.14
N LEU A 641 -4.74 -1.98 7.47
CA LEU A 641 -4.72 -0.81 8.35
C LEU A 641 -3.36 -0.56 9.03
N VAL A 642 -2.29 -1.20 8.54
CA VAL A 642 -0.94 -0.91 9.03
C VAL A 642 -0.46 0.40 8.40
N ARG A 643 0.03 1.33 9.23
CA ARG A 643 0.60 2.62 8.83
C ARG A 643 1.85 2.91 9.67
N VAL A 644 2.62 3.89 9.24
CA VAL A 644 3.68 4.54 10.00
C VAL A 644 3.22 5.96 10.31
N LEU A 645 3.07 6.33 11.58
CA LEU A 645 2.69 7.68 12.00
C LEU A 645 3.95 8.46 12.38
N ALA A 646 4.08 9.68 11.86
CA ALA A 646 5.12 10.63 12.27
C ALA A 646 4.75 11.30 13.59
N ILE A 647 5.64 11.20 14.58
CA ILE A 647 5.46 11.77 15.92
C ILE A 647 6.10 13.17 15.91
N ALA A 648 5.31 14.21 16.20
CA ALA A 648 5.80 15.57 16.44
C ALA A 648 5.96 15.86 17.94
N GLU A 649 5.09 15.28 18.77
CA GLU A 649 5.09 15.39 20.22
C GLU A 649 4.60 14.08 20.87
N VAL A 650 5.13 13.74 22.04
CA VAL A 650 4.60 12.71 22.94
C VAL A 650 3.92 13.40 24.11
N GLY A 651 2.66 13.06 24.37
CA GLY A 651 1.83 13.62 25.43
C GLY A 651 1.81 12.75 26.70
N GLU A 652 0.64 12.71 27.34
CA GLU A 652 0.46 11.98 28.60
C GLU A 652 0.65 10.46 28.46
N VAL A 653 1.12 9.86 29.55
CA VAL A 653 1.38 8.42 29.68
C VAL A 653 0.53 7.88 30.82
N HIS A 654 -0.34 6.92 30.51
CA HIS A 654 -1.21 6.27 31.48
C HIS A 654 -1.00 4.75 31.46
N TYR A 655 -1.01 4.13 32.63
CA TYR A 655 -0.95 2.68 32.78
C TYR A 655 -2.15 2.21 33.61
N ALA A 656 -2.88 1.22 33.11
CA ALA A 656 -4.01 0.59 33.77
C ALA A 656 -3.57 -0.77 34.35
N PRO A 657 -3.30 -0.90 35.67
CA PRO A 657 -2.75 -2.14 36.24
C PRO A 657 -3.69 -3.34 36.11
N GLY A 658 -5.01 -3.11 36.18
CA GLY A 658 -6.03 -4.16 36.06
C GLY A 658 -6.20 -4.72 34.64
N GLU A 659 -5.87 -3.94 33.61
CA GLU A 659 -5.82 -4.40 32.21
C GLU A 659 -4.40 -4.82 31.78
N GLN A 660 -3.38 -4.57 32.63
CA GLN A 660 -1.97 -4.59 32.26
C GLN A 660 -1.70 -3.87 30.94
N ARG A 661 -2.19 -2.62 30.84
CA ARG A 661 -2.23 -1.87 29.58
C ARG A 661 -1.63 -0.48 29.71
N LEU A 662 -0.68 -0.18 28.82
CA LEU A 662 -0.09 1.15 28.65
C LEU A 662 -0.81 1.88 27.52
N THR A 663 -1.16 3.14 27.74
CA THR A 663 -1.62 4.08 26.71
C THR A 663 -0.79 5.36 26.75
N VAL A 664 -0.32 5.81 25.58
CA VAL A 664 0.49 7.02 25.42
C VAL A 664 -0.11 7.89 24.33
N GLU A 665 -0.36 9.16 24.61
CA GLU A 665 -0.79 10.11 23.57
C GLU A 665 0.42 10.51 22.70
N ILE A 666 0.21 10.58 21.38
CA ILE A 666 1.15 11.16 20.41
C ILE A 666 0.42 12.18 19.55
N ARG A 667 1.13 13.20 19.06
CA ARG A 667 0.56 14.26 18.22
C ARG A 667 1.30 14.41 16.90
N ASP A 668 0.57 14.80 15.86
CA ASP A 668 1.15 15.19 14.56
C ASP A 668 1.56 16.68 14.54
N GLN A 669 2.12 17.14 13.42
CA GLN A 669 2.58 18.53 13.26
C GLN A 669 1.45 19.58 13.26
N ALA A 670 0.19 19.16 13.14
CA ALA A 670 -0.99 20.02 13.24
C ALA A 670 -1.64 19.98 14.64
N GLY A 671 -1.12 19.15 15.56
CA GLY A 671 -1.63 18.97 16.92
C GLY A 671 -2.79 17.98 17.04
N ASN A 672 -3.12 17.22 15.99
CA ASN A 672 -4.11 16.15 16.10
C ASN A 672 -3.55 14.98 16.93
N THR A 673 -4.39 14.34 17.75
CA THR A 673 -3.97 13.28 18.67
C THR A 673 -4.22 11.86 18.14
N ALA A 674 -3.36 10.93 18.54
CA ALA A 674 -3.58 9.49 18.44
C ALA A 674 -3.02 8.81 19.70
N THR A 675 -3.56 7.64 20.08
CA THR A 675 -3.12 6.90 21.26
C THR A 675 -2.34 5.64 20.85
N VAL A 676 -1.08 5.53 21.25
CA VAL A 676 -0.34 4.27 21.18
C VAL A 676 -0.78 3.41 22.36
N ALA A 677 -1.31 2.22 22.10
CA ALA A 677 -1.85 1.31 23.12
C ALA A 677 -1.12 -0.05 23.08
N ALA A 678 -0.56 -0.47 24.22
CA ALA A 678 0.17 -1.73 24.35
C ALA A 678 -0.30 -2.50 25.60
N THR A 679 -0.84 -3.70 25.41
CA THR A 679 -1.27 -4.61 26.48
C THR A 679 -0.22 -5.69 26.70
N HIS A 680 0.09 -6.04 27.95
CA HIS A 680 1.02 -7.12 28.28
C HIS A 680 0.47 -8.47 27.79
N THR A 681 1.36 -9.35 27.33
CA THR A 681 1.05 -10.76 27.09
C THR A 681 2.24 -11.60 27.54
N GLY A 682 2.01 -12.81 28.05
CA GLY A 682 3.08 -13.68 28.55
C GLY A 682 4.14 -14.07 27.50
N VAL A 683 3.80 -14.04 26.21
CA VAL A 683 4.75 -14.29 25.12
C VAL A 683 5.53 -13.03 24.70
N THR A 684 5.08 -11.83 25.07
CA THR A 684 5.77 -10.55 24.81
C THR A 684 6.13 -9.84 26.13
N PRO A 685 7.03 -10.41 26.97
CA PRO A 685 7.24 -9.93 28.32
C PRO A 685 7.63 -8.46 28.39
N GLY A 686 8.60 -8.01 27.57
CA GLY A 686 9.07 -6.63 27.53
C GLY A 686 8.25 -5.65 26.68
N ARG A 687 7.03 -6.00 26.24
CA ARG A 687 6.23 -5.16 25.33
C ARG A 687 5.99 -3.75 25.89
N ILE A 688 5.58 -3.67 27.15
CA ILE A 688 5.23 -2.40 27.80
C ILE A 688 6.48 -1.57 28.06
N ASP A 689 7.50 -2.19 28.65
CA ASP A 689 8.78 -1.56 28.97
C ASP A 689 9.43 -0.95 27.71
N ALA A 690 9.40 -1.67 26.58
CA ALA A 690 9.94 -1.21 25.32
C ALA A 690 9.16 -0.03 24.71
N VAL A 691 7.82 -0.01 24.80
CA VAL A 691 7.00 1.13 24.33
C VAL A 691 7.21 2.35 25.24
N LEU A 692 7.24 2.15 26.56
CA LEU A 692 7.50 3.20 27.53
C LEU A 692 8.92 3.79 27.35
N ALA A 693 9.94 2.95 27.24
CA ALA A 693 11.31 3.35 26.97
C ALA A 693 11.46 4.12 25.65
N ALA A 694 10.81 3.65 24.58
CA ALA A 694 10.87 4.29 23.28
C ALA A 694 10.21 5.67 23.29
N LEU A 695 9.01 5.82 23.88
CA LEU A 695 8.24 7.08 23.84
C LEU A 695 8.65 8.08 24.94
N SER A 696 9.22 7.64 26.06
CA SER A 696 9.77 8.53 27.10
C SER A 696 11.11 9.20 26.75
N GLY A 697 11.64 8.94 25.55
CA GLY A 697 12.89 9.53 25.07
C GLY A 697 14.17 8.83 25.56
N LYS A 698 14.08 7.67 26.24
CA LYS A 698 15.26 6.90 26.69
C LYS A 698 16.18 6.52 25.52
N HIS A 699 15.59 6.26 24.36
CA HIS A 699 16.29 5.94 23.11
C HIS A 699 16.42 7.15 22.17
N GLY A 700 16.48 8.37 22.75
CA GLY A 700 16.51 9.62 22.01
C GLY A 700 15.13 10.03 21.47
N THR A 701 15.11 10.92 20.48
CA THR A 701 13.87 11.59 20.03
C THR A 701 12.95 10.62 19.30
N PRO A 702 11.71 10.36 19.78
CA PRO A 702 10.77 9.50 19.06
C PRO A 702 10.31 10.19 17.77
N ARG A 703 10.52 9.53 16.62
CA ARG A 703 10.20 10.09 15.29
C ARG A 703 9.01 9.39 14.64
N TYR A 704 8.89 8.07 14.80
CA TYR A 704 7.83 7.29 14.15
C TYR A 704 7.34 6.11 14.97
N VAL A 705 6.06 5.76 14.82
CA VAL A 705 5.50 4.46 15.25
C VAL A 705 4.84 3.75 14.08
N SER A 706 5.20 2.48 13.84
CA SER A 706 4.47 1.58 12.95
C SER A 706 3.51 0.71 13.76
N GLY A 707 2.33 0.41 13.20
CA GLY A 707 1.36 -0.45 13.87
C GLY A 707 0.03 -0.57 13.12
N SER A 708 -0.86 -1.43 13.61
CA SER A 708 -2.24 -1.47 13.14
C SER A 708 -3.04 -0.33 13.75
N VAL A 709 -3.55 0.55 12.89
CA VAL A 709 -4.37 1.70 13.27
C VAL A 709 -5.85 1.34 13.21
N HIS A 710 -6.60 1.75 14.22
CA HIS A 710 -8.06 1.71 14.22
C HIS A 710 -8.61 3.01 14.81
N ARG A 711 -9.93 3.18 14.77
CA ARG A 711 -10.60 4.21 15.57
C ARG A 711 -11.04 3.60 16.90
N SER A 712 -11.01 4.40 17.95
CA SER A 712 -11.65 4.07 19.24
C SER A 712 -11.92 5.33 20.07
N GLY A 713 -13.07 5.41 20.72
CA GLY A 713 -13.51 6.59 21.46
C GLY A 713 -13.66 7.83 20.57
N GLY A 714 -13.84 7.63 19.26
CA GLY A 714 -13.75 8.68 18.24
C GLY A 714 -12.33 9.11 17.82
N GLY A 715 -11.29 8.80 18.60
CA GLY A 715 -9.89 9.07 18.26
C GLY A 715 -9.26 8.03 17.32
N LEU A 716 -7.95 8.15 17.08
CA LEU A 716 -7.13 7.08 16.50
C LEU A 716 -6.41 6.30 17.60
N VAL A 717 -6.36 4.97 17.46
CA VAL A 717 -5.56 4.09 18.33
C VAL A 717 -4.62 3.25 17.46
N VAL A 718 -3.35 3.20 17.87
CA VAL A 718 -2.29 2.42 17.22
C VAL A 718 -1.81 1.35 18.17
N ASP A 719 -1.85 0.08 17.74
CA ASP A 719 -1.16 -1.00 18.44
C ASP A 719 0.23 -1.19 17.80
N PRO A 720 1.33 -0.91 18.53
CA PRO A 720 2.65 -0.73 17.93
C PRO A 720 3.33 -2.05 17.55
N TYR A 721 3.96 -2.08 16.38
CA TYR A 721 4.80 -3.17 15.89
C TYR A 721 6.28 -2.80 15.91
N ALA A 722 6.61 -1.52 15.64
CA ALA A 722 7.93 -0.95 15.91
C ALA A 722 7.86 0.56 16.17
N ILE A 723 8.86 1.09 16.87
CA ILE A 723 9.02 2.52 17.16
C ILE A 723 10.45 2.92 16.76
N VAL A 724 10.60 4.06 16.07
CA VAL A 724 11.89 4.61 15.65
C VAL A 724 12.18 5.88 16.43
N ALA A 725 13.34 5.90 17.07
CA ALA A 725 13.92 7.06 17.75
C ALA A 725 15.36 7.32 17.23
N ASP A 726 16.34 7.52 18.11
CA ASP A 726 17.76 7.68 17.76
C ASP A 726 18.48 6.33 17.83
N GLY A 727 18.20 5.46 16.85
CA GLY A 727 18.76 4.12 16.78
C GLY A 727 18.07 3.22 15.75
N PRO A 728 18.38 1.92 15.72
CA PRO A 728 17.59 0.95 14.94
C PRO A 728 16.14 0.88 15.47
N PRO A 729 15.16 0.47 14.63
CA PRO A 729 13.77 0.32 15.07
C PRO A 729 13.64 -0.63 16.27
N ILE A 730 12.97 -0.15 17.33
CA ILE A 730 12.63 -0.92 18.53
C ILE A 730 11.37 -1.72 18.21
N VAL A 731 11.39 -3.04 18.42
CA VAL A 731 10.27 -3.95 18.12
C VAL A 731 9.71 -4.49 19.46
N PRO A 732 8.59 -3.94 19.99
CA PRO A 732 8.13 -4.26 21.35
C PRO A 732 7.87 -5.74 21.60
N ASP A 733 7.28 -6.44 20.63
CA ASP A 733 6.98 -7.88 20.70
C ASP A 733 8.22 -8.77 20.79
N LEU A 734 9.39 -8.25 20.42
CA LEU A 734 10.68 -8.96 20.41
C LEU A 734 11.64 -8.45 21.50
N ALA A 735 11.23 -7.47 22.32
CA ALA A 735 12.06 -6.83 23.32
C ALA A 735 12.15 -7.64 24.62
N ALA A 736 13.35 -7.70 25.19
CA ALA A 736 13.55 -8.21 26.54
C ALA A 736 12.91 -7.26 27.57
N PRO A 737 12.37 -7.79 28.69
CA PRO A 737 11.84 -6.96 29.76
C PRO A 737 12.94 -6.10 30.40
N ASP A 738 12.57 -4.91 30.83
CA ASP A 738 13.46 -3.89 31.40
C ASP A 738 12.86 -3.36 32.70
N SER A 739 13.66 -3.27 33.76
CA SER A 739 13.19 -2.98 35.13
C SER A 739 12.87 -1.50 35.38
N GLN A 740 12.20 -0.85 34.41
CA GLN A 740 11.79 0.53 34.50
C GLN A 740 10.60 0.68 35.45
N ALA A 741 10.67 1.65 36.37
CA ALA A 741 9.51 2.02 37.16
C ALA A 741 8.46 2.69 36.24
N ILE A 742 7.38 1.99 35.95
CA ILE A 742 6.22 2.56 35.25
C ILE A 742 5.64 3.67 36.14
N PRO A 743 5.36 4.89 35.61
CA PRO A 743 4.79 5.96 36.41
C PRO A 743 3.41 5.58 36.96
N GLU A 744 3.30 5.45 38.29
CA GLU A 744 2.02 5.31 39.00
C GLU A 744 1.26 6.65 38.99
N GLN A 745 0.71 7.03 37.83
CA GLN A 745 -0.35 8.03 37.78
C GLN A 745 -1.64 7.41 38.31
N GLY A 746 -2.31 8.10 39.25
CA GLY A 746 -3.38 7.53 40.08
C GLY A 746 -4.66 7.15 39.33
N GLU A 747 -5.55 6.45 40.04
CA GLU A 747 -6.78 5.82 39.54
C GLU A 747 -7.80 6.79 38.87
N GLN A 748 -7.49 7.24 37.65
CA GLN A 748 -8.53 7.54 36.68
C GLN A 748 -9.29 6.25 36.39
N HIS A 749 -10.38 6.05 37.15
CA HIS A 749 -11.31 4.97 36.91
C HIS A 749 -11.77 5.04 35.46
N HIS A 750 -11.30 4.10 34.63
CA HIS A 750 -11.76 3.98 33.25
C HIS A 750 -13.24 3.58 33.33
N GLN A 751 -14.13 4.58 33.26
CA GLN A 751 -15.57 4.34 33.22
C GLN A 751 -15.83 3.51 31.98
N THR A 752 -16.08 2.21 32.21
CA THR A 752 -16.26 1.23 31.15
C THR A 752 -17.30 1.77 30.18
N ASP A 753 -16.89 2.07 28.95
CA ASP A 753 -17.75 2.77 28.00
C ASP A 753 -19.08 2.00 27.90
N PRO A 754 -20.22 2.60 28.32
CA PRO A 754 -21.50 1.90 28.31
C PRO A 754 -21.88 1.42 26.91
N LEU A 755 -21.40 2.11 25.87
CA LEU A 755 -21.66 1.81 24.48
C LEU A 755 -20.89 0.56 24.03
N ALA A 756 -19.58 0.50 24.28
CA ALA A 756 -18.75 -0.69 24.08
C ALA A 756 -19.22 -1.88 24.93
N ALA A 757 -19.61 -1.66 26.19
CA ALA A 757 -20.12 -2.70 27.07
C ALA A 757 -21.44 -3.32 26.54
N ALA A 758 -22.39 -2.49 26.10
CA ALA A 758 -23.65 -2.96 25.51
C ALA A 758 -23.43 -3.70 24.17
N ILE A 759 -22.47 -3.26 23.34
CA ILE A 759 -22.08 -3.96 22.12
C ILE A 759 -21.38 -5.29 22.44
N GLY A 760 -20.51 -5.33 23.45
CA GLY A 760 -19.84 -6.54 23.92
C GLY A 760 -20.84 -7.60 24.39
N GLN A 761 -21.81 -7.20 25.22
CA GLN A 761 -22.90 -8.08 25.67
C GLN A 761 -23.73 -8.61 24.47
N ALA A 762 -23.99 -7.77 23.47
CA ALA A 762 -24.71 -8.16 22.26
C ALA A 762 -23.91 -9.11 21.36
N ARG A 763 -22.57 -8.96 21.25
CA ARG A 763 -21.71 -9.94 20.57
C ARG A 763 -21.68 -11.26 21.32
N ALA A 764 -21.44 -11.26 22.63
CA ALA A 764 -21.36 -12.49 23.42
C ALA A 764 -22.62 -13.36 23.31
N VAL A 765 -23.82 -12.77 23.44
CA VAL A 765 -25.07 -13.55 23.33
C VAL A 765 -25.32 -14.04 21.90
N LEU A 766 -25.00 -13.28 20.85
CA LEU A 766 -25.14 -13.78 19.48
C LEU A 766 -24.07 -14.82 19.12
N ALA A 767 -22.87 -14.75 19.72
CA ALA A 767 -21.79 -15.72 19.53
C ALA A 767 -22.10 -17.07 20.18
N GLU A 768 -22.78 -17.07 21.35
CA GLU A 768 -23.33 -18.27 21.97
C GLU A 768 -24.26 -19.03 21.00
N ALA A 769 -25.07 -18.33 20.21
CA ALA A 769 -25.93 -18.97 19.21
C ALA A 769 -25.17 -19.56 18.02
N ALA A 770 -23.99 -19.04 17.65
CA ALA A 770 -23.11 -19.67 16.67
C ALA A 770 -22.33 -20.86 17.26
N HIS A 771 -22.00 -20.80 18.56
CA HIS A 771 -21.33 -21.88 19.27
C HIS A 771 -22.26 -23.09 19.50
N THR A 772 -23.38 -22.89 20.19
CA THR A 772 -24.32 -23.96 20.55
C THR A 772 -25.26 -24.32 19.40
N GLY A 773 -25.54 -23.38 18.49
CA GLY A 773 -26.46 -23.57 17.37
C GLY A 773 -27.87 -23.11 17.68
N LEU A 774 -28.53 -22.47 16.71
CA LEU A 774 -29.90 -21.96 16.85
C LEU A 774 -30.91 -23.04 17.27
N ALA A 775 -30.69 -24.31 16.90
CA ALA A 775 -31.60 -25.42 17.20
C ALA A 775 -31.39 -26.02 18.62
N HIS A 776 -30.35 -25.61 19.33
CA HIS A 776 -29.90 -26.22 20.59
C HIS A 776 -29.66 -25.18 21.71
N LEU A 777 -30.19 -23.96 21.53
CA LEU A 777 -30.00 -22.83 22.44
C LEU A 777 -30.43 -23.16 23.90
N PRO A 778 -29.64 -22.75 24.91
CA PRO A 778 -30.00 -22.94 26.32
C PRO A 778 -31.32 -22.26 26.69
N GLY A 779 -32.09 -22.83 27.64
CA GLY A 779 -33.39 -22.28 28.07
C GLY A 779 -33.34 -20.84 28.61
N ALA A 780 -32.18 -20.39 29.11
CA ALA A 780 -31.94 -19.01 29.57
C ALA A 780 -31.38 -18.07 28.48
N TYR A 781 -31.32 -18.52 27.22
CA TYR A 781 -30.89 -17.69 26.09
C TYR A 781 -31.86 -16.51 25.78
N PRO A 782 -33.20 -16.69 25.76
CA PRO A 782 -34.13 -15.60 25.45
C PRO A 782 -34.08 -14.45 26.46
N ASP A 783 -33.69 -14.73 27.71
CA ASP A 783 -33.56 -13.72 28.76
C ASP A 783 -32.29 -12.87 28.56
N ARG A 784 -31.13 -13.51 28.36
CA ARG A 784 -29.87 -12.81 28.06
C ARG A 784 -29.92 -12.01 26.75
N LEU A 785 -30.64 -12.51 25.73
CA LEU A 785 -30.88 -11.76 24.49
C LEU A 785 -31.72 -10.50 24.74
N ARG A 786 -32.71 -10.58 25.65
CA ARG A 786 -33.54 -9.44 26.06
C ARG A 786 -32.75 -8.42 26.89
N GLU A 787 -31.88 -8.88 27.77
CA GLU A 787 -30.96 -8.03 28.55
C GLU A 787 -29.99 -7.27 27.64
N ALA A 788 -29.31 -7.95 26.72
CA ALA A 788 -28.43 -7.33 25.73
C ALA A 788 -29.18 -6.29 24.87
N ARG A 789 -30.42 -6.60 24.47
CA ARG A 789 -31.28 -5.65 23.78
C ARG A 789 -31.64 -4.43 24.64
N GLN A 790 -31.92 -4.63 25.93
CA GLN A 790 -32.21 -3.53 26.86
C GLN A 790 -30.99 -2.64 27.07
N ALA A 791 -29.79 -3.21 27.23
CA ALA A 791 -28.53 -2.47 27.30
C ALA A 791 -28.33 -1.59 26.05
N LEU A 792 -28.42 -2.17 24.86
CA LEU A 792 -28.34 -1.44 23.58
C LEU A 792 -29.40 -0.32 23.48
N ALA A 793 -30.62 -0.55 23.96
CA ALA A 793 -31.68 0.45 23.94
C ALA A 793 -31.45 1.60 24.94
N LEU A 794 -30.86 1.32 26.10
CA LEU A 794 -30.51 2.33 27.12
C LEU A 794 -29.40 3.27 26.62
N VAL A 795 -28.43 2.76 25.87
CA VAL A 795 -27.36 3.57 25.23
C VAL A 795 -27.75 4.15 23.86
N GLY A 796 -29.04 4.13 23.50
CA GLY A 796 -29.56 4.77 22.29
C GLY A 796 -29.36 4.01 20.97
N LEU A 797 -28.76 2.82 20.97
CA LEU A 797 -28.55 1.97 19.78
C LEU A 797 -29.83 1.24 19.34
N HIS A 798 -30.96 1.96 19.26
CA HIS A 798 -32.29 1.41 18.99
C HIS A 798 -32.37 0.59 17.68
N ARG A 799 -31.58 0.92 16.65
CA ARG A 799 -31.50 0.15 15.39
C ARG A 799 -30.80 -1.20 15.55
N VAL A 800 -29.86 -1.32 16.48
CA VAL A 800 -29.17 -2.57 16.80
C VAL A 800 -30.05 -3.40 17.73
N ALA A 801 -30.64 -2.77 18.75
CA ALA A 801 -31.63 -3.38 19.63
C ALA A 801 -32.84 -3.97 18.87
N GLY A 802 -33.36 -3.25 17.87
CA GLY A 802 -34.45 -3.73 17.00
C GLY A 802 -34.07 -4.96 16.16
N ALA A 803 -32.79 -5.16 15.86
CA ALA A 803 -32.33 -6.36 15.16
C ALA A 803 -32.24 -7.57 16.10
N LEU A 804 -31.84 -7.39 17.36
CA LEU A 804 -31.92 -8.44 18.39
C LEU A 804 -33.39 -8.85 18.67
N GLU A 805 -34.33 -7.90 18.68
CA GLU A 805 -35.78 -8.24 18.74
C GLU A 805 -36.22 -9.02 17.48
N GLY A 806 -35.68 -8.66 16.31
CA GLY A 806 -35.88 -9.40 15.07
C GLY A 806 -35.38 -10.85 15.11
N VAL A 807 -34.31 -11.15 15.86
CA VAL A 807 -33.89 -12.53 16.18
C VAL A 807 -34.90 -13.18 17.11
N ALA A 808 -35.22 -12.54 18.24
CA ALA A 808 -36.12 -13.09 19.26
C ALA A 808 -37.50 -13.48 18.69
N ALA A 809 -38.02 -12.71 17.72
CA ALA A 809 -39.29 -12.95 17.06
C ALA A 809 -39.33 -14.20 16.13
N VAL A 810 -38.17 -14.78 15.79
CA VAL A 810 -38.06 -15.95 14.89
C VAL A 810 -37.35 -17.16 15.53
N LEU A 811 -37.02 -17.09 16.83
CA LEU A 811 -36.55 -18.26 17.57
C LEU A 811 -37.71 -19.23 17.85
N GLY A 812 -37.45 -20.52 17.70
CA GLY A 812 -38.42 -21.58 17.88
C GLY A 812 -37.76 -22.97 17.84
N PRO A 813 -38.53 -24.05 18.01
CA PRO A 813 -37.98 -25.41 18.08
C PRO A 813 -37.43 -25.95 16.75
N ASP A 814 -37.75 -25.31 15.62
CA ASP A 814 -37.18 -25.59 14.30
C ASP A 814 -36.75 -24.26 13.63
N PRO A 815 -35.50 -23.81 13.86
CA PRO A 815 -35.00 -22.53 13.37
C PRO A 815 -34.60 -22.64 11.89
N GLY A 816 -35.60 -22.54 11.02
CA GLY A 816 -35.42 -22.47 9.58
C GLY A 816 -34.68 -21.19 9.11
N GLU A 817 -34.66 -20.99 7.80
CA GLU A 817 -33.87 -19.95 7.13
C GLU A 817 -34.14 -18.52 7.66
N ALA A 818 -35.36 -18.22 8.13
CA ALA A 818 -35.70 -16.93 8.74
C ALA A 818 -34.83 -16.61 9.97
N ALA A 819 -34.56 -17.59 10.83
CA ALA A 819 -33.73 -17.43 12.02
C ALA A 819 -32.27 -17.14 11.66
N VAL A 820 -31.73 -17.86 10.67
CA VAL A 820 -30.40 -17.59 10.08
C VAL A 820 -30.33 -16.18 9.50
N ARG A 821 -31.30 -15.78 8.67
CA ARG A 821 -31.34 -14.44 8.05
C ARG A 821 -31.38 -13.32 9.10
N ALA A 822 -32.15 -13.50 10.18
CA ALA A 822 -32.28 -12.54 11.28
C ALA A 822 -31.01 -12.46 12.15
N TRP A 823 -30.45 -13.60 12.55
CA TRP A 823 -29.19 -13.64 13.32
C TRP A 823 -28.05 -12.96 12.56
N VAL A 824 -27.91 -13.23 11.27
CA VAL A 824 -26.91 -12.58 10.41
C VAL A 824 -27.13 -11.06 10.33
N ASP A 825 -28.39 -10.61 10.27
CA ASP A 825 -28.71 -9.18 10.22
C ASP A 825 -28.41 -8.46 11.55
N ALA A 826 -28.64 -9.13 12.68
CA ALA A 826 -28.24 -8.65 13.99
C ALA A 826 -26.72 -8.60 14.13
N TRP A 827 -26.00 -9.68 13.80
CA TRP A 827 -24.54 -9.75 13.90
C TRP A 827 -23.86 -8.67 13.06
N ILE A 828 -24.25 -8.51 11.79
CA ILE A 828 -23.68 -7.46 10.92
C ILE A 828 -23.92 -6.06 11.49
N ARG A 829 -25.10 -5.78 12.08
CA ARG A 829 -25.38 -4.47 12.70
C ARG A 829 -24.60 -4.24 14.00
N VAL A 830 -24.43 -5.27 14.83
CA VAL A 830 -23.60 -5.19 16.05
C VAL A 830 -22.14 -4.97 15.67
N GLY A 831 -21.61 -5.72 14.68
CA GLY A 831 -20.26 -5.54 14.15
C GLY A 831 -20.03 -4.16 13.51
N MET A 832 -20.97 -3.68 12.69
CA MET A 832 -20.90 -2.32 12.12
C MET A 832 -21.00 -1.22 13.17
N ALA A 833 -21.68 -1.44 14.30
CA ALA A 833 -21.67 -0.51 15.42
C ALA A 833 -20.32 -0.55 16.17
N ALA A 834 -19.72 -1.74 16.33
CA ALA A 834 -18.40 -1.92 16.92
C ALA A 834 -17.28 -1.28 16.07
N GLU A 835 -17.37 -1.33 14.74
CA GLU A 835 -16.43 -0.63 13.81
C GLU A 835 -16.52 0.90 13.88
N LEU A 836 -17.49 1.47 14.59
CA LEU A 836 -17.74 2.91 14.70
C LEU A 836 -17.48 3.51 16.08
N LEU A 837 -17.09 2.69 17.07
CA LEU A 837 -16.67 3.15 18.39
C LEU A 837 -15.17 3.48 18.39
#